data_AF-A0A358DCR7-F1
#
_entry.id   AF-A0A358DCR7-F1
#
_cell.length_a   1.000
_cell.length_b   1.000
_cell.length_c   1.000
_cell.angle_alpha   90.00
_cell.angle_beta   90.00
_cell.angle_gamma   90.00
#
_symmetry.space_group_name_H-M   'P 1'
#
loop_
_entity.id
_entity.type
_entity.pdbx_description
1 polymer ?
#
loop_
_entity_poly.entity_id
_entity_poly.type
_entity_poly.pdbx_seq_one_letter_code
_entity_poly.pdbx_strand_id
1 'polypeptide(L)'
;KQGVDNMYETDQVRPVLDLAVALSGRTYGAVHEDDVRFRVVADHVRSSLMLLSDGVRPSNEGRGYILRRLMRRTIRAMRLLGVDAPTFRELFAASRDAMAPAYPTLATEYDRLESAAVAEEETFLRTLAAGSTILDLAVAETKSAGKAEIPGSEAFLLHDTYGFPIDLTLEIAEEAGLSVDRAAFDSLMQEQRQRAKADAKSRKRAIADHSVYREFRALGETTFTGYTDLETESRILGVLVDGVSVDRATTGQVAEVIVAETALYAESGGQVADKGIIVGPGYQLDVIDVQKPVPGLVSHTVEVTSGEVAVGLAATTIVDAANRRAAAQAHSATHLVHAALRDTLGSSATQSGSLNRAGYLRFDFAWTQALSPETKSEIEEIANNAVRDNLQVTTRVLALDEAKELGAMALFGEKYGDTVRMVDIGGPWSRELCGGTHVATSSEVGLINLIGESSVGAANRRVEALVGADAFRELAAERAIVSQLTSSLKTPRDQLPARIAELTANLKAAEKKIASLQAKALSEQVPDLVAGARRVGALSVVAADLGRAGSADDVRAVALKVRERLGSDAAVVALGGEVDDRPVVIVATTEAARSLGVKAGPLAKAAATTLGGGGGGRDDLAQGGGSDVSALARALDDVVAGLPRP
;
A
#
# COMPACT_ATOMS: atom_id res chain seq x y z
N LYS A 1 -37.50 2.39 -37.30
CA LYS A 1 -37.45 0.98 -36.84
C LYS A 1 -36.61 0.20 -37.85
N GLN A 2 -35.54 -0.46 -37.40
CA GLN A 2 -34.52 -1.07 -38.29
C GLN A 2 -34.82 -2.53 -38.68
N GLY A 3 -35.97 -3.09 -38.29
CA GLY A 3 -36.39 -4.44 -38.71
C GLY A 3 -35.60 -5.59 -38.08
N VAL A 4 -34.95 -5.35 -36.94
CA VAL A 4 -34.14 -6.33 -36.20
C VAL A 4 -34.88 -6.87 -34.97
N ASP A 5 -34.50 -8.07 -34.53
CA ASP A 5 -35.24 -8.85 -33.52
C ASP A 5 -35.07 -8.31 -32.09
N ASN A 6 -33.98 -7.59 -31.81
CA ASN A 6 -33.73 -6.98 -30.50
C ASN A 6 -32.86 -5.70 -30.58
N MET A 7 -32.76 -4.97 -29.46
CA MET A 7 -32.03 -3.68 -29.40
C MET A 7 -30.53 -3.81 -29.70
N TYR A 8 -29.91 -4.95 -29.38
CA TYR A 8 -28.48 -5.16 -29.55
C TYR A 8 -28.06 -5.34 -31.01
N GLU A 9 -29.04 -5.56 -31.90
CA GLU A 9 -28.84 -5.71 -33.33
C GLU A 9 -29.05 -4.41 -34.11
N THR A 10 -29.25 -3.30 -33.43
CA THR A 10 -29.32 -1.98 -34.07
C THR A 10 -27.95 -1.53 -34.57
N ASP A 11 -27.92 -0.71 -35.62
CA ASP A 11 -26.70 -0.14 -36.22
C ASP A 11 -25.75 0.56 -35.21
N GLN A 12 -26.30 1.10 -34.11
CA GLN A 12 -25.56 1.77 -33.05
C GLN A 12 -24.89 0.83 -32.02
N VAL A 13 -25.28 -0.46 -31.98
CA VAL A 13 -24.82 -1.42 -30.96
C VAL A 13 -24.15 -2.63 -31.60
N ARG A 14 -24.69 -3.08 -32.74
CA ARG A 14 -24.25 -4.29 -33.44
C ARG A 14 -22.76 -4.31 -33.82
N PRO A 15 -22.12 -3.20 -34.24
CA PRO A 15 -20.69 -3.22 -34.58
C PRO A 15 -19.79 -3.64 -33.42
N VAL A 16 -20.11 -3.21 -32.19
CA VAL A 16 -19.34 -3.61 -30.99
C VAL A 16 -19.55 -5.09 -30.68
N LEU A 17 -20.78 -5.58 -30.84
CA LEU A 17 -21.11 -6.99 -30.66
C LEU A 17 -20.32 -7.88 -31.64
N ASP A 18 -20.36 -7.55 -32.93
CA ASP A 18 -19.68 -8.32 -33.97
C ASP A 18 -18.14 -8.31 -33.77
N LEU A 19 -17.59 -7.19 -33.30
CA LEU A 19 -16.17 -7.11 -32.94
C LEU A 19 -15.82 -7.98 -31.73
N ALA A 20 -16.67 -7.99 -30.69
CA ALA A 20 -16.47 -8.87 -29.54
C ALA A 20 -16.51 -10.36 -29.93
N VAL A 21 -17.43 -10.72 -30.83
CA VAL A 21 -17.51 -12.06 -31.45
C VAL A 21 -16.20 -12.40 -32.16
N ALA A 22 -15.70 -11.51 -33.02
CA ALA A 22 -14.44 -11.70 -33.74
C ALA A 22 -13.24 -11.86 -32.80
N LEU A 23 -13.12 -11.01 -31.77
CA LEU A 23 -12.04 -11.06 -30.79
C LEU A 23 -12.04 -12.35 -29.97
N SER A 24 -13.21 -12.87 -29.62
CA SER A 24 -13.35 -14.10 -28.84
C SER A 24 -13.17 -15.39 -29.65
N GLY A 25 -13.37 -15.33 -30.97
CA GLY A 25 -13.43 -16.51 -31.83
C GLY A 25 -14.65 -17.41 -31.58
N ARG A 26 -15.64 -16.99 -30.78
CA ARG A 26 -16.90 -17.72 -30.55
C ARG A 26 -18.00 -17.25 -31.52
N THR A 27 -19.13 -17.95 -31.52
CA THR A 27 -20.27 -17.68 -32.41
C THR A 27 -21.47 -17.14 -31.63
N TYR A 28 -21.98 -15.97 -32.00
CA TYR A 28 -23.23 -15.42 -31.46
C TYR A 28 -24.46 -16.22 -31.95
N GLY A 29 -25.36 -16.57 -31.03
CA GLY A 29 -26.53 -17.42 -31.23
C GLY A 29 -26.29 -18.91 -30.99
N ALA A 30 -25.05 -19.33 -30.68
CA ALA A 30 -24.70 -20.74 -30.48
C ALA A 30 -24.83 -21.20 -29.02
N VAL A 31 -24.42 -20.35 -28.06
CA VAL A 31 -24.42 -20.65 -26.63
C VAL A 31 -25.08 -19.49 -25.89
N HIS A 32 -26.19 -19.76 -25.22
CA HIS A 32 -27.00 -18.73 -24.58
C HIS A 32 -26.22 -17.84 -23.61
N GLU A 33 -25.33 -18.42 -22.79
CA GLU A 33 -24.52 -17.63 -21.85
C GLU A 33 -23.55 -16.68 -22.56
N ASP A 34 -22.92 -17.13 -23.65
CA ASP A 34 -22.02 -16.30 -24.44
C ASP A 34 -22.80 -15.18 -25.12
N ASP A 35 -24.01 -15.45 -25.60
CA ASP A 35 -24.90 -14.43 -26.17
C ASP A 35 -25.27 -13.35 -25.15
N VAL A 36 -25.47 -13.72 -23.89
CA VAL A 36 -25.67 -12.74 -22.80
C VAL A 36 -24.40 -11.89 -22.64
N ARG A 37 -23.21 -12.50 -22.61
CA ARG A 37 -21.92 -11.78 -22.47
C ARG A 37 -21.68 -10.82 -23.63
N PHE A 38 -21.93 -11.23 -24.87
CA PHE A 38 -21.80 -10.38 -26.05
C PHE A 38 -22.75 -9.17 -26.00
N ARG A 39 -24.00 -9.37 -25.58
CA ARG A 39 -24.97 -8.28 -25.41
C ARG A 39 -24.55 -7.30 -24.31
N VAL A 40 -24.02 -7.80 -23.19
CA VAL A 40 -23.47 -6.97 -22.11
C VAL A 40 -22.30 -6.13 -22.61
N VAL A 41 -21.34 -6.73 -23.32
CA VAL A 41 -20.19 -6.02 -23.89
C VAL A 41 -20.66 -4.88 -24.80
N ALA A 42 -21.54 -5.17 -25.75
CA ALA A 42 -22.00 -4.19 -26.72
C ALA A 42 -22.71 -3.00 -26.07
N ASP A 43 -23.61 -3.24 -25.12
CA ASP A 43 -24.33 -2.16 -24.43
C ASP A 43 -23.43 -1.35 -23.48
N HIS A 44 -22.59 -2.03 -22.70
CA HIS A 44 -21.79 -1.37 -21.68
C HIS A 44 -20.64 -0.57 -22.27
N VAL A 45 -20.04 -1.00 -23.38
CA VAL A 45 -19.04 -0.20 -24.12
C VAL A 45 -19.68 1.10 -24.60
N ARG A 46 -20.85 1.03 -25.26
CA ARG A 46 -21.57 2.21 -25.74
C ARG A 46 -21.92 3.16 -24.60
N SER A 47 -22.52 2.63 -23.53
CA SER A 47 -22.89 3.41 -22.35
C SER A 47 -21.67 4.07 -21.68
N SER A 48 -20.55 3.35 -21.60
CA SER A 48 -19.30 3.89 -21.03
C SER A 48 -18.72 5.03 -21.86
N LEU A 49 -18.75 4.89 -23.20
CA LEU A 49 -18.32 5.94 -24.12
C LEU A 49 -19.14 7.23 -23.93
N MET A 50 -20.47 7.12 -23.86
CA MET A 50 -21.35 8.28 -23.66
C MET A 50 -21.15 8.94 -22.30
N LEU A 51 -20.97 8.16 -21.23
CA LEU A 51 -20.67 8.72 -19.91
C LEU A 51 -19.33 9.48 -19.89
N LEU A 52 -18.30 8.93 -20.53
CA LEU A 52 -17.00 9.60 -20.65
C LEU A 52 -17.07 10.90 -21.46
N SER A 53 -17.89 10.94 -22.51
CA SER A 53 -18.12 12.16 -23.30
C SER A 53 -18.87 13.22 -22.50
N ASP A 54 -19.79 12.83 -21.63
CA ASP A 54 -20.51 13.73 -20.71
C ASP A 54 -19.64 14.23 -19.53
N GLY A 55 -18.33 13.97 -19.58
CA GLY A 55 -17.37 14.44 -18.58
C GLY A 55 -17.27 13.56 -17.34
N VAL A 56 -17.98 12.43 -17.27
CA VAL A 56 -17.83 11.46 -16.17
C VAL A 56 -16.46 10.80 -16.28
N ARG A 57 -15.85 10.46 -15.13
CA ARG A 57 -14.58 9.74 -15.05
C ARG A 57 -14.74 8.51 -14.15
N PRO A 58 -14.07 7.39 -14.45
CA PRO A 58 -14.09 6.22 -13.56
C PRO A 58 -13.64 6.63 -12.14
N SER A 59 -14.47 6.35 -11.14
CA SER A 59 -14.19 6.70 -9.74
C SER A 59 -14.83 5.69 -8.78
N ASN A 60 -14.58 5.82 -7.47
CA ASN A 60 -15.18 4.94 -6.46
C ASN A 60 -16.56 5.42 -5.98
N GLU A 61 -17.05 6.57 -6.43
CA GLU A 61 -18.31 7.15 -5.93
C GLU A 61 -19.17 7.81 -7.02
N GLY A 62 -20.47 7.92 -6.76
CA GLY A 62 -21.41 8.66 -7.62
C GLY A 62 -21.49 8.14 -9.06
N ARG A 63 -21.52 9.06 -10.03
CA ARG A 63 -21.61 8.72 -11.46
C ARG A 63 -20.36 7.99 -11.97
N GLY A 64 -19.19 8.31 -11.44
CA GLY A 64 -17.94 7.68 -11.84
C GLY A 64 -17.83 6.22 -11.41
N TYR A 65 -18.47 5.86 -10.31
CA TYR A 65 -18.63 4.48 -9.88
C TYR A 65 -19.49 3.65 -10.84
N ILE A 66 -20.59 4.21 -11.33
CA ILE A 66 -21.44 3.51 -12.33
C ILE A 66 -20.64 3.25 -13.61
N LEU A 67 -19.95 4.27 -14.12
CA LEU A 67 -19.07 4.14 -15.28
C LEU A 67 -18.03 3.03 -15.07
N ARG A 68 -17.29 3.10 -13.95
CA ARG A 68 -16.29 2.09 -13.58
C ARG A 68 -16.90 0.68 -13.54
N ARG A 69 -18.10 0.52 -12.98
CA ARG A 69 -18.79 -0.77 -12.93
C ARG A 69 -19.13 -1.33 -14.32
N LEU A 70 -19.66 -0.50 -15.21
CA LEU A 70 -19.98 -0.92 -16.59
C LEU A 70 -18.73 -1.41 -17.32
N MET A 71 -17.64 -0.64 -17.22
CA MET A 71 -16.38 -0.98 -17.89
C MET A 71 -15.80 -2.30 -17.38
N ARG A 72 -15.77 -2.50 -16.06
CA ARG A 72 -15.26 -3.73 -15.44
C ARG A 72 -16.07 -4.96 -15.81
N ARG A 73 -17.41 -4.82 -15.93
CA ARG A 73 -18.29 -5.89 -16.42
C ARG A 73 -17.98 -6.27 -17.86
N THR A 74 -17.72 -5.31 -18.74
CA THR A 74 -17.26 -5.58 -20.11
C THR A 74 -15.95 -6.37 -20.11
N ILE A 75 -14.94 -5.93 -19.35
CA ILE A 75 -13.62 -6.59 -19.30
C ILE A 75 -13.76 -8.03 -18.83
N ARG A 76 -14.55 -8.26 -17.77
CA ARG A 76 -14.82 -9.61 -17.27
C ARG A 76 -15.57 -10.47 -18.30
N ALA A 77 -16.58 -9.91 -18.96
CA ALA A 77 -17.32 -10.63 -19.99
C ALA A 77 -16.40 -11.09 -21.13
N MET A 78 -15.47 -10.23 -21.59
CA MET A 78 -14.47 -10.59 -22.59
C MET A 78 -13.52 -11.69 -22.09
N ARG A 79 -13.09 -11.64 -20.83
CA ARG A 79 -12.28 -12.72 -20.21
C ARG A 79 -13.02 -14.06 -20.18
N LEU A 80 -14.29 -14.07 -19.77
CA LEU A 80 -15.11 -15.29 -19.76
C LEU A 80 -15.37 -15.85 -21.17
N LEU A 81 -15.36 -14.99 -22.18
CA LEU A 81 -15.40 -15.38 -23.60
C LEU A 81 -14.05 -15.91 -24.10
N GLY A 82 -12.97 -15.84 -23.30
CA GLY A 82 -11.65 -16.38 -23.62
C GLY A 82 -10.66 -15.34 -24.16
N VAL A 83 -10.96 -14.04 -24.05
CA VAL A 83 -10.07 -12.97 -24.52
C VAL A 83 -9.21 -12.47 -23.37
N ASP A 84 -7.92 -12.80 -23.44
CA ASP A 84 -6.94 -12.42 -22.43
C ASP A 84 -6.18 -11.12 -22.71
N ALA A 85 -6.28 -10.58 -23.92
CA ALA A 85 -5.68 -9.31 -24.29
C ALA A 85 -6.57 -8.12 -23.85
N PRO A 86 -6.02 -6.92 -23.66
CA PRO A 86 -6.81 -5.68 -23.57
C PRO A 86 -7.69 -5.50 -24.81
N THR A 87 -8.93 -5.07 -24.62
CA THR A 87 -9.98 -5.00 -25.65
C THR A 87 -10.59 -3.61 -25.82
N PHE A 88 -10.46 -2.73 -24.83
CA PHE A 88 -11.17 -1.45 -24.83
C PHE A 88 -10.72 -0.53 -25.96
N ARG A 89 -9.45 -0.56 -26.35
CA ARG A 89 -8.95 0.20 -27.49
C ARG A 89 -9.74 -0.08 -28.77
N GLU A 90 -10.01 -1.35 -29.05
CA GLU A 90 -10.71 -1.78 -30.27
C GLU A 90 -12.23 -1.61 -30.12
N LEU A 91 -12.79 -2.03 -28.99
CA LEU A 91 -14.23 -1.94 -28.72
C LEU A 91 -14.71 -0.48 -28.67
N PHE A 92 -13.94 0.44 -28.10
CA PHE A 92 -14.27 1.87 -28.09
C PHE A 92 -14.18 2.49 -29.48
N ALA A 93 -13.22 2.07 -30.32
CA ALA A 93 -13.14 2.56 -31.69
C ALA A 93 -14.39 2.17 -32.48
N ALA A 94 -14.82 0.90 -32.38
CA ALA A 94 -16.06 0.44 -33.01
C ALA A 94 -17.30 1.19 -32.50
N SER A 95 -17.37 1.46 -31.18
CA SER A 95 -18.48 2.23 -30.61
C SER A 95 -18.45 3.70 -31.03
N ARG A 96 -17.27 4.33 -31.15
CA ARG A 96 -17.13 5.69 -31.68
C ARG A 96 -17.66 5.75 -33.09
N ASP A 97 -17.23 4.84 -33.96
CA ASP A 97 -17.59 4.86 -35.38
C ASP A 97 -19.10 4.65 -35.59
N ALA A 98 -19.71 3.77 -34.79
CA ALA A 98 -21.16 3.56 -34.80
C ALA A 98 -21.96 4.79 -34.31
N MET A 99 -21.41 5.57 -33.38
CA MET A 99 -22.10 6.70 -32.74
C MET A 99 -21.79 8.07 -33.36
N ALA A 100 -20.64 8.21 -34.03
CA ALA A 100 -20.15 9.47 -34.60
C ALA A 100 -21.15 10.21 -35.51
N PRO A 101 -21.96 9.53 -36.36
CA PRO A 101 -22.96 10.22 -37.17
C PRO A 101 -24.02 10.98 -36.36
N ALA A 102 -24.36 10.48 -35.17
CA ALA A 102 -25.32 11.11 -34.27
C ALA A 102 -24.66 12.04 -33.23
N TYR A 103 -23.39 11.79 -32.89
CA TYR A 103 -22.63 12.53 -31.89
C TYR A 103 -21.23 12.91 -32.42
N PRO A 104 -21.10 13.94 -33.28
CA PRO A 104 -19.82 14.30 -33.90
C PRO A 104 -18.71 14.69 -32.92
N THR A 105 -19.06 15.18 -31.73
CA THR A 105 -18.11 15.57 -30.67
C THR A 105 -17.29 14.39 -30.13
N LEU A 106 -17.77 13.15 -30.30
CA LEU A 106 -17.02 11.95 -29.93
C LEU A 106 -15.73 11.81 -30.73
N ALA A 107 -15.73 12.25 -32.00
CA ALA A 107 -14.53 12.18 -32.84
C ALA A 107 -13.46 13.17 -32.38
N THR A 108 -13.84 14.37 -31.96
CA THR A 108 -12.90 15.42 -31.54
C THR A 108 -12.27 15.15 -30.17
N GLU A 109 -12.96 14.41 -29.29
CA GLU A 109 -12.47 14.11 -27.94
C GLU A 109 -11.92 12.69 -27.78
N TYR A 110 -11.90 11.89 -28.86
CA TYR A 110 -11.70 10.45 -28.79
C TYR A 110 -10.40 10.05 -28.06
N ASP A 111 -9.28 10.70 -28.36
CA ASP A 111 -7.99 10.35 -27.74
C ASP A 111 -8.04 10.43 -26.20
N ARG A 112 -8.77 11.42 -25.67
CA ARG A 112 -8.99 11.60 -24.24
C ARG A 112 -9.92 10.51 -23.68
N LEU A 113 -10.98 10.14 -24.40
CA LEU A 113 -11.94 9.11 -23.99
C LEU A 113 -11.30 7.72 -23.99
N GLU A 114 -10.58 7.39 -25.07
CA GLU A 114 -9.83 6.15 -25.23
C GLU A 114 -8.78 6.00 -24.15
N SER A 115 -7.96 7.05 -23.90
CA SER A 115 -6.92 7.01 -22.87
C SER A 115 -7.49 6.71 -21.48
N ALA A 116 -8.61 7.36 -21.11
CA ALA A 116 -9.29 7.10 -19.84
C ALA A 116 -9.81 5.65 -19.74
N ALA A 117 -10.27 5.09 -20.86
CA ALA A 117 -10.84 3.77 -20.89
C ALA A 117 -9.79 2.65 -20.88
N VAL A 118 -8.72 2.80 -21.65
CA VAL A 118 -7.57 1.90 -21.62
C VAL A 118 -6.90 1.90 -20.24
N ALA A 119 -6.76 3.07 -19.61
CA ALA A 119 -6.17 3.15 -18.27
C ALA A 119 -7.00 2.41 -17.20
N GLU A 120 -8.33 2.49 -17.27
CA GLU A 120 -9.20 1.70 -16.38
C GLU A 120 -9.14 0.21 -16.72
N GLU A 121 -9.05 -0.17 -18.00
CA GLU A 121 -8.89 -1.57 -18.39
C GLU A 121 -7.60 -2.18 -17.87
N GLU A 122 -6.46 -1.53 -18.07
CA GLU A 122 -5.16 -1.98 -17.55
C GLU A 122 -5.16 -2.11 -16.02
N THR A 123 -5.76 -1.13 -15.34
CA THR A 123 -5.87 -1.13 -13.87
C THR A 123 -6.71 -2.30 -13.38
N PHE A 124 -7.84 -2.54 -14.04
CA PHE A 124 -8.73 -3.61 -13.65
C PHE A 124 -8.20 -4.98 -14.03
N LEU A 125 -7.53 -5.15 -15.17
CA LEU A 125 -6.90 -6.43 -15.54
C LEU A 125 -5.87 -6.88 -14.50
N ARG A 126 -5.07 -5.96 -13.95
CA ARG A 126 -4.16 -6.26 -12.83
C ARG A 126 -4.92 -6.70 -11.58
N THR A 127 -6.01 -6.01 -11.25
CA THR A 127 -6.86 -6.31 -10.09
C THR A 127 -7.55 -7.67 -10.24
N LEU A 128 -8.05 -7.97 -11.45
CA LEU A 128 -8.72 -9.21 -11.78
C LEU A 128 -7.75 -10.39 -11.68
N ALA A 129 -6.53 -10.25 -12.23
CA ALA A 129 -5.50 -11.28 -12.12
C ALA A 129 -5.14 -11.59 -10.65
N ALA A 130 -5.02 -10.57 -9.80
CA ALA A 130 -4.68 -10.74 -8.39
C ALA A 130 -5.85 -11.29 -7.54
N GLY A 131 -7.09 -10.85 -7.82
CA GLY A 131 -8.25 -11.17 -6.99
C GLY A 131 -9.08 -12.38 -7.45
N SER A 132 -9.05 -12.75 -8.73
CA SER A 132 -9.86 -13.86 -9.25
C SER A 132 -9.50 -15.20 -8.61
N THR A 133 -8.21 -15.52 -8.45
CA THR A 133 -7.79 -16.77 -7.80
C THR A 133 -8.24 -16.84 -6.34
N ILE A 134 -8.21 -15.71 -5.63
CA ILE A 134 -8.62 -15.63 -4.22
C ILE A 134 -10.13 -15.79 -4.10
N LEU A 135 -10.89 -15.15 -5.00
CA LEU A 135 -12.34 -15.27 -5.04
C LEU A 135 -12.79 -16.67 -5.44
N ASP A 136 -12.14 -17.30 -6.41
CA ASP A 136 -12.44 -18.68 -6.81
C ASP A 136 -12.19 -19.65 -5.65
N LEU A 137 -11.11 -19.45 -4.88
CA LEU A 137 -10.83 -20.21 -3.67
C LEU A 137 -11.92 -19.97 -2.60
N ALA A 138 -12.27 -18.72 -2.33
CA ALA A 138 -13.34 -18.35 -1.39
C ALA A 138 -14.68 -19.00 -1.74
N VAL A 139 -15.05 -18.99 -3.03
CA VAL A 139 -16.27 -19.65 -3.54
C VAL A 139 -16.18 -21.17 -3.36
N ALA A 140 -15.05 -21.78 -3.71
CA ALA A 140 -14.84 -23.22 -3.59
C ALA A 140 -14.87 -23.68 -2.12
N GLU A 141 -14.19 -22.96 -1.23
CA GLU A 141 -14.16 -23.23 0.21
C GLU A 141 -15.56 -23.07 0.83
N THR A 142 -16.27 -21.99 0.50
CA THR A 142 -17.65 -21.75 0.96
C THR A 142 -18.59 -22.88 0.54
N LYS A 143 -18.51 -23.32 -0.72
CA LYS A 143 -19.29 -24.46 -1.24
C LYS A 143 -18.89 -25.78 -0.56
N SER A 144 -17.60 -26.03 -0.39
CA SER A 144 -17.10 -27.26 0.26
C SER A 144 -17.51 -27.36 1.73
N ALA A 145 -17.64 -26.21 2.41
CA ALA A 145 -18.13 -26.10 3.77
C ALA A 145 -19.67 -26.16 3.89
N GLY A 146 -20.39 -26.28 2.77
CA GLY A 146 -21.86 -26.32 2.74
C GLY A 146 -22.54 -25.00 3.13
N LYS A 147 -21.83 -23.87 3.03
CA LYS A 147 -22.35 -22.54 3.34
C LYS A 147 -22.93 -21.90 2.07
N ALA A 148 -23.96 -21.07 2.25
CA ALA A 148 -24.59 -20.32 1.15
C ALA A 148 -24.05 -18.89 1.00
N GLU A 149 -23.17 -18.45 1.91
CA GLU A 149 -22.73 -17.06 2.01
C GLU A 149 -21.22 -16.97 2.22
N ILE A 150 -20.56 -16.15 1.40
CA ILE A 150 -19.14 -15.80 1.54
C ILE A 150 -18.99 -14.86 2.73
N PRO A 151 -18.06 -15.14 3.68
CA PRO A 151 -17.84 -14.29 4.84
C PRO A 151 -17.48 -12.85 4.46
N GLY A 152 -18.09 -11.87 5.13
CA GLY A 152 -17.82 -10.45 4.87
C GLY A 152 -16.36 -10.04 5.11
N SER A 153 -15.61 -10.79 5.94
CA SER A 153 -14.17 -10.62 6.14
C SER A 153 -13.33 -10.98 4.90
N GLU A 154 -13.74 -11.98 4.13
CA GLU A 154 -13.05 -12.34 2.88
C GLU A 154 -13.39 -11.36 1.77
N ALA A 155 -14.64 -10.94 1.67
CA ALA A 155 -15.04 -9.85 0.78
C ALA A 155 -14.31 -8.54 1.14
N PHE A 156 -14.13 -8.28 2.44
CA PHE A 156 -13.36 -7.13 2.92
C PHE A 156 -11.88 -7.26 2.57
N LEU A 157 -11.27 -8.43 2.75
CA LEU A 157 -9.88 -8.68 2.35
C LEU A 157 -9.68 -8.46 0.84
N LEU A 158 -10.56 -9.04 0.01
CA LEU A 158 -10.57 -8.83 -1.43
C LEU A 158 -10.62 -7.35 -1.79
N HIS A 159 -11.46 -6.58 -1.09
CA HIS A 159 -11.61 -5.15 -1.33
C HIS A 159 -10.43 -4.30 -0.84
N ASP A 160 -10.07 -4.46 0.43
CA ASP A 160 -9.12 -3.61 1.13
C ASP A 160 -7.67 -3.90 0.76
N THR A 161 -7.32 -5.19 0.68
CA THR A 161 -5.93 -5.61 0.43
C THR A 161 -5.64 -5.77 -1.05
N TYR A 162 -6.57 -6.33 -1.81
CA TYR A 162 -6.34 -6.67 -3.22
C TYR A 162 -7.02 -5.71 -4.21
N GLY A 163 -7.77 -4.72 -3.71
CA GLY A 163 -8.47 -3.72 -4.53
C GLY A 163 -9.63 -4.29 -5.34
N PHE A 164 -10.06 -5.53 -5.06
CA PHE A 164 -11.10 -6.22 -5.80
C PHE A 164 -12.49 -5.62 -5.46
N PRO A 165 -13.31 -5.27 -6.46
CA PRO A 165 -14.51 -4.48 -6.19
C PRO A 165 -15.60 -5.33 -5.53
N ILE A 166 -16.20 -4.84 -4.46
CA ILE A 166 -17.27 -5.56 -3.75
C ILE A 166 -18.44 -5.93 -4.68
N ASP A 167 -18.77 -5.09 -5.65
CA ASP A 167 -19.86 -5.37 -6.60
C ASP A 167 -19.56 -6.57 -7.49
N LEU A 168 -18.29 -6.73 -7.84
CA LEU A 168 -17.86 -7.87 -8.63
C LEU A 168 -17.84 -9.15 -7.79
N THR A 169 -17.43 -9.05 -6.52
CA THR A 169 -17.55 -10.14 -5.56
C THR A 169 -19.01 -10.57 -5.41
N LEU A 170 -19.94 -9.62 -5.29
CA LEU A 170 -21.38 -9.88 -5.21
C LEU A 170 -21.91 -10.55 -6.47
N GLU A 171 -21.59 -10.00 -7.66
CA GLU A 171 -22.03 -10.57 -8.95
C GLU A 171 -21.48 -12.00 -9.16
N ILE A 172 -20.21 -12.23 -8.85
CA ILE A 172 -19.58 -13.56 -8.99
C ILE A 172 -20.16 -14.56 -7.97
N ALA A 173 -20.38 -14.12 -6.73
CA ALA A 173 -21.03 -14.95 -5.72
C ALA A 173 -22.42 -15.38 -6.19
N GLU A 174 -23.23 -14.44 -6.70
CA GLU A 174 -24.59 -14.70 -7.18
C GLU A 174 -24.61 -15.68 -8.36
N GLU A 175 -23.72 -15.49 -9.34
CA GLU A 175 -23.54 -16.44 -10.45
C GLU A 175 -23.12 -17.84 -9.99
N ALA A 176 -22.36 -17.91 -8.89
CA ALA A 176 -21.98 -19.18 -8.26
C ALA A 176 -23.08 -19.77 -7.37
N GLY A 177 -24.23 -19.09 -7.22
CA GLY A 177 -25.33 -19.50 -6.34
C GLY A 177 -25.09 -19.22 -4.85
N LEU A 178 -24.23 -18.26 -4.53
CA LEU A 178 -23.88 -17.81 -3.18
C LEU A 178 -24.28 -16.35 -2.96
N SER A 179 -24.43 -15.94 -1.70
CA SER A 179 -24.48 -14.53 -1.29
C SER A 179 -23.15 -14.09 -0.66
N VAL A 180 -23.02 -12.81 -0.34
CA VAL A 180 -21.92 -12.26 0.47
C VAL A 180 -22.53 -11.62 1.71
N ASP A 181 -21.94 -11.85 2.89
CA ASP A 181 -22.34 -11.17 4.11
C ASP A 181 -21.97 -9.68 4.05
N ARG A 182 -22.92 -8.91 3.52
CA ARG A 182 -22.75 -7.48 3.27
C ARG A 182 -22.70 -6.68 4.57
N ALA A 183 -23.41 -7.13 5.61
CA ALA A 183 -23.46 -6.43 6.88
C ALA A 183 -22.09 -6.47 7.58
N ALA A 184 -21.44 -7.64 7.59
CA ALA A 184 -20.08 -7.77 8.12
C ALA A 184 -19.06 -6.96 7.31
N PHE A 185 -19.15 -6.98 5.97
CA PHE A 185 -18.31 -6.14 5.10
C PHE A 185 -18.45 -4.64 5.42
N ASP A 186 -19.68 -4.13 5.50
CA ASP A 186 -19.95 -2.72 5.76
C ASP A 186 -19.46 -2.31 7.17
N SER A 187 -19.57 -3.20 8.16
CA SER A 187 -19.04 -2.97 9.51
C SER A 187 -17.51 -2.82 9.50
N LEU A 188 -16.79 -3.70 8.81
CA LEU A 188 -15.33 -3.63 8.67
C LEU A 188 -14.88 -2.35 7.93
N MET A 189 -15.60 -1.95 6.89
CA MET A 189 -15.37 -0.68 6.19
C MET A 189 -15.58 0.54 7.11
N GLN A 190 -16.60 0.51 7.99
CA GLN A 190 -16.83 1.57 8.96
C GLN A 190 -15.71 1.64 10.00
N GLU A 191 -15.27 0.51 10.55
CA GLU A 191 -14.17 0.47 11.50
C GLU A 191 -12.88 1.03 10.91
N GLN A 192 -12.54 0.67 9.66
CA GLN A 192 -11.38 1.21 8.97
C GLN A 192 -11.45 2.74 8.83
N ARG A 193 -12.62 3.27 8.41
CA ARG A 193 -12.86 4.72 8.30
C ARG A 193 -12.75 5.43 9.66
N GLN A 194 -13.25 4.80 10.72
CA GLN A 194 -13.17 5.35 12.08
C GLN A 194 -11.72 5.39 12.58
N ARG A 195 -10.93 4.34 12.36
CA ARG A 195 -9.50 4.31 12.68
C ARG A 195 -8.74 5.43 11.97
N ALA A 196 -8.99 5.60 10.66
CA ALA A 196 -8.37 6.68 9.88
C ALA A 196 -8.76 8.10 10.39
N LYS A 197 -10.02 8.29 10.80
CA LYS A 197 -10.49 9.56 11.39
C LYS A 197 -9.91 9.82 12.79
N ALA A 198 -9.80 8.79 13.63
CA ALA A 198 -9.23 8.91 14.97
C ALA A 198 -7.75 9.31 14.91
N ASP A 199 -7.00 8.72 13.99
CA ASP A 199 -5.60 9.08 13.72
C ASP A 199 -5.46 10.55 13.29
N ALA A 200 -6.36 11.03 12.41
CA ALA A 200 -6.39 12.42 11.97
C ALA A 200 -6.79 13.40 13.10
N LYS A 201 -7.70 13.00 14.00
CA LYS A 201 -8.18 13.84 15.11
C LYS A 201 -7.17 13.93 16.27
N SER A 202 -6.38 12.88 16.52
CA SER A 202 -5.37 12.87 17.58
C SER A 202 -4.26 13.93 17.41
N ARG A 203 -4.06 14.42 16.17
CA ARG A 203 -3.02 15.41 15.83
C ARG A 203 -3.49 16.87 15.93
N LYS A 204 -4.79 17.13 16.07
CA LYS A 204 -5.35 18.48 16.25
C LYS A 204 -5.99 18.58 17.63
N ARG A 205 -5.34 19.29 18.57
CA ARG A 205 -5.95 19.63 19.86
C ARG A 205 -7.24 20.42 19.60
N ALA A 206 -8.25 20.22 20.44
CA ALA A 206 -9.58 20.79 20.22
C ALA A 206 -9.50 22.32 20.22
N ILE A 207 -9.62 22.93 19.04
CA ILE A 207 -9.84 24.37 18.87
C ILE A 207 -11.08 24.75 19.69
N ALA A 208 -11.00 25.85 20.44
CA ALA A 208 -12.14 26.42 21.16
C ALA A 208 -13.39 26.59 20.27
N ASP A 209 -14.57 26.79 20.88
CA ASP A 209 -15.76 27.14 20.10
C ASP A 209 -15.49 28.39 19.23
N HIS A 210 -15.86 28.30 17.95
CA HIS A 210 -15.73 29.37 16.96
C HIS A 210 -16.35 30.70 17.42
N SER A 211 -17.33 30.66 18.34
CA SER A 211 -17.96 31.84 18.93
C SER A 211 -16.96 32.75 19.66
N VAL A 212 -15.98 32.20 20.37
CA VAL A 212 -15.02 32.95 21.18
C VAL A 212 -14.06 33.77 20.31
N TYR A 213 -13.65 33.24 19.15
CA TYR A 213 -12.76 33.94 18.24
C TYR A 213 -13.39 35.13 17.53
N ARG A 214 -14.73 35.19 17.44
CA ARG A 214 -15.43 36.30 16.77
C ARG A 214 -15.23 37.62 17.51
N GLU A 215 -15.14 37.59 18.83
CA GLU A 215 -14.90 38.77 19.66
C GLU A 215 -13.55 39.40 19.34
N PHE A 216 -12.50 38.57 19.26
CA PHE A 216 -11.16 39.05 18.88
C PHE A 216 -11.08 39.46 17.41
N ARG A 217 -11.76 38.74 16.51
CA ARG A 217 -11.84 39.11 15.09
C ARG A 217 -12.51 40.48 14.88
N ALA A 218 -13.45 40.86 15.73
CA ALA A 218 -14.09 42.17 15.69
C ALA A 218 -13.14 43.33 16.03
N LEU A 219 -11.99 43.05 16.68
CA LEU A 219 -10.95 44.04 16.95
C LEU A 219 -10.07 44.36 15.73
N GLY A 220 -10.10 43.52 14.69
CA GLY A 220 -9.31 43.69 13.47
C GLY A 220 -8.86 42.37 12.84
N GLU A 221 -8.17 42.47 11.70
CA GLU A 221 -7.41 41.35 11.14
C GLU A 221 -6.03 41.28 11.77
N THR A 222 -5.51 40.08 11.99
CA THR A 222 -4.10 39.90 12.35
C THR A 222 -3.24 40.15 11.12
N THR A 223 -2.38 41.17 11.17
CA THR A 223 -1.46 41.46 10.06
C THR A 223 -0.28 40.50 10.09
N PHE A 224 -0.08 39.74 9.01
CA PHE A 224 1.07 38.86 8.86
C PHE A 224 2.21 39.61 8.15
N THR A 225 3.30 39.85 8.88
CA THR A 225 4.51 40.51 8.34
C THR A 225 5.61 39.50 7.99
N GLY A 226 5.40 38.21 8.34
CA GLY A 226 6.40 37.16 8.24
C GLY A 226 6.82 36.75 6.82
N TYR A 227 6.33 37.43 5.77
CA TYR A 227 6.87 37.29 4.43
C TYR A 227 8.25 37.95 4.27
N THR A 228 8.49 39.02 5.03
CA THR A 228 9.73 39.82 4.98
C THR A 228 10.50 39.73 6.29
N ASP A 229 9.79 39.74 7.41
CA ASP A 229 10.37 39.89 8.73
C ASP A 229 10.35 38.58 9.51
N LEU A 230 11.36 38.38 10.37
CA LEU A 230 11.38 37.25 11.32
C LEU A 230 11.03 37.68 12.74
N GLU A 231 10.89 38.99 12.96
CA GLU A 231 10.58 39.60 14.24
C GLU A 231 9.57 40.73 14.02
N THR A 232 8.54 40.81 14.87
CA THR A 232 7.49 41.83 14.79
C THR A 232 7.07 42.27 16.17
N GLU A 233 7.15 43.58 16.42
CA GLU A 233 6.55 44.22 17.59
C GLU A 233 5.03 44.31 17.44
N SER A 234 4.31 44.03 18.53
CA SER A 234 2.86 43.94 18.55
C SER A 234 2.31 44.12 19.98
N ARG A 235 1.03 43.75 20.17
CA ARG A 235 0.35 43.72 21.47
C ARG A 235 -0.57 42.52 21.59
N ILE A 236 -0.76 42.04 22.81
CA ILE A 236 -1.71 40.96 23.13
C ILE A 236 -3.14 41.49 23.03
N LEU A 237 -3.95 40.91 22.16
CA LEU A 237 -5.36 41.22 21.99
C LEU A 237 -6.27 40.27 22.79
N GLY A 238 -5.82 39.05 23.03
CA GLY A 238 -6.60 38.02 23.70
C GLY A 238 -5.73 36.90 24.25
N VAL A 239 -6.17 36.33 25.37
CA VAL A 239 -5.59 35.14 25.97
C VAL A 239 -6.72 34.14 26.23
N LEU A 240 -6.53 32.90 25.82
CA LEU A 240 -7.47 31.81 26.08
C LEU A 240 -6.76 30.68 26.82
N VAL A 241 -7.42 30.12 27.83
CA VAL A 241 -6.97 28.89 28.51
C VAL A 241 -8.11 27.89 28.43
N ASP A 242 -7.81 26.68 27.94
CA ASP A 242 -8.80 25.62 27.68
C ASP A 242 -10.01 26.10 26.86
N GLY A 243 -9.76 26.99 25.90
CA GLY A 243 -10.76 27.57 25.00
C GLY A 243 -11.68 28.63 25.63
N VAL A 244 -11.38 29.08 26.85
CA VAL A 244 -12.11 30.14 27.54
C VAL A 244 -11.27 31.42 27.56
N SER A 245 -11.88 32.55 27.23
CA SER A 245 -11.22 33.87 27.31
C SER A 245 -10.89 34.21 28.76
N VAL A 246 -9.64 34.59 29.01
CA VAL A 246 -9.13 34.97 30.33
C VAL A 246 -8.29 36.25 30.23
N ASP A 247 -8.15 36.97 31.33
CA ASP A 247 -7.36 38.22 31.36
C ASP A 247 -5.84 37.94 31.28
N ARG A 248 -5.40 36.78 31.76
CA ARG A 248 -3.98 36.43 31.95
C ARG A 248 -3.72 34.93 31.94
N ALA A 249 -2.49 34.55 31.58
CA ALA A 249 -1.93 33.21 31.76
C ALA A 249 -0.53 33.30 32.39
N THR A 250 -0.20 32.33 33.24
CA THR A 250 1.00 32.31 34.10
C THR A 250 1.92 31.15 33.76
N THR A 251 3.17 31.21 34.26
CA THR A 251 4.21 30.20 34.02
C THR A 251 3.70 28.76 34.23
N GLY A 252 4.01 27.87 33.28
CA GLY A 252 3.62 26.47 33.29
C GLY A 252 2.23 26.19 32.69
N GLN A 253 1.46 27.24 32.35
CA GLN A 253 0.19 27.08 31.64
C GLN A 253 0.40 27.07 30.13
N VAL A 254 -0.41 26.28 29.43
CA VAL A 254 -0.57 26.35 27.98
C VAL A 254 -1.79 27.23 27.69
N ALA A 255 -1.62 28.22 26.83
CA ALA A 255 -2.65 29.17 26.46
C ALA A 255 -2.66 29.39 24.95
N GLU A 256 -3.78 29.86 24.40
CA GLU A 256 -3.80 30.49 23.09
C GLU A 256 -3.69 32.00 23.23
N VAL A 257 -2.83 32.61 22.42
CA VAL A 257 -2.55 34.04 22.44
C VAL A 257 -2.82 34.63 21.08
N ILE A 258 -3.58 35.73 21.07
CA ILE A 258 -3.93 36.48 19.87
C ILE A 258 -3.18 37.80 19.93
N VAL A 259 -2.52 38.15 18.83
CA VAL A 259 -1.78 39.42 18.67
C VAL A 259 -2.29 40.19 17.46
N ALA A 260 -2.03 41.50 17.44
CA ALA A 260 -2.44 42.37 16.34
C ALA A 260 -1.64 42.12 15.05
N GLU A 261 -0.35 41.80 15.19
CA GLU A 261 0.61 41.64 14.11
C GLU A 261 1.56 40.49 14.48
N THR A 262 1.95 39.66 13.52
CA THR A 262 2.83 38.51 13.80
C THR A 262 3.75 38.20 12.62
N ALA A 263 5.01 37.88 12.95
CA ALA A 263 5.95 37.27 12.02
C ALA A 263 5.74 35.75 11.89
N LEU A 264 5.03 35.10 12.82
CA LEU A 264 4.86 33.65 12.87
C LEU A 264 3.79 33.19 11.87
N TYR A 265 4.17 32.31 10.95
CA TYR A 265 3.30 31.76 9.92
C TYR A 265 2.34 30.75 10.56
N ALA A 266 1.06 30.99 10.34
CA ALA A 266 0.02 30.04 10.69
C ALA A 266 -0.14 28.98 9.60
N GLU A 267 -0.29 27.71 10.01
CA GLU A 267 -0.43 26.56 9.12
C GLU A 267 -1.46 26.84 8.01
N SER A 268 -1.02 26.77 6.76
CA SER A 268 -1.90 26.89 5.59
C SER A 268 -1.20 26.45 4.30
N GLY A 269 -1.98 26.12 3.26
CA GLY A 269 -1.45 25.75 1.94
C GLY A 269 -0.47 24.57 1.96
N GLY A 270 -0.64 23.64 2.90
CA GLY A 270 0.26 22.51 3.11
C GLY A 270 1.50 22.81 3.95
N GLN A 271 1.87 24.08 4.16
CA GLN A 271 3.00 24.43 5.04
C GLN A 271 2.58 24.39 6.51
N VAL A 272 3.36 23.67 7.33
CA VAL A 272 3.18 23.61 8.79
C VAL A 272 3.44 24.96 9.45
N ALA A 273 2.82 25.18 10.61
CA ALA A 273 3.03 26.38 11.43
C ALA A 273 4.51 26.58 11.79
N ASP A 274 4.91 27.84 11.95
CA ASP A 274 6.24 28.14 12.45
C ASP A 274 6.45 27.78 13.91
N LYS A 275 7.72 27.60 14.23
CA LYS A 275 8.25 27.59 15.58
C LYS A 275 8.83 28.95 15.93
N GLY A 276 8.87 29.26 17.21
CA GLY A 276 9.45 30.48 17.70
C GLY A 276 9.04 30.78 19.13
N ILE A 277 9.13 32.06 19.49
CA ILE A 277 8.75 32.56 20.81
C ILE A 277 7.94 33.85 20.68
N ILE A 278 7.16 34.16 21.70
CA ILE A 278 6.56 35.48 21.90
C ILE A 278 7.10 36.02 23.22
N VAL A 279 7.75 37.18 23.16
CA VAL A 279 8.38 37.81 24.34
C VAL A 279 7.71 39.14 24.64
N GLY A 280 7.70 39.53 25.90
CA GLY A 280 7.27 40.86 26.32
C GLY A 280 7.94 41.27 27.62
N PRO A 281 7.58 42.43 28.19
CA PRO A 281 8.17 42.90 29.43
C PRO A 281 7.90 41.95 30.59
N GLY A 282 8.90 41.13 30.95
CA GLY A 282 8.83 40.23 32.10
C GLY A 282 8.14 38.88 31.85
N TYR A 283 7.89 38.51 30.59
CA TYR A 283 7.37 37.17 30.24
C TYR A 283 7.95 36.64 28.93
N GLN A 284 7.96 35.32 28.79
CA GLN A 284 8.30 34.60 27.56
C GLN A 284 7.34 33.44 27.35
N LEU A 285 6.94 33.26 26.11
CA LEU A 285 6.02 32.22 25.64
C LEU A 285 6.73 31.41 24.55
N ASP A 286 6.79 30.10 24.71
CA ASP A 286 7.30 29.20 23.68
C ASP A 286 6.15 28.78 22.77
N VAL A 287 6.30 28.99 21.46
CA VAL A 287 5.24 28.71 20.47
C VAL A 287 5.21 27.23 20.14
N ILE A 288 4.05 26.62 20.39
CA ILE A 288 3.77 25.20 20.13
C ILE A 288 3.10 25.04 18.76
N ASP A 289 2.14 25.90 18.45
CA ASP A 289 1.34 25.84 17.22
C ASP A 289 0.79 27.22 16.84
N VAL A 290 0.54 27.46 15.56
CA VAL A 290 -0.02 28.72 15.04
C VAL A 290 -1.08 28.40 13.99
N GLN A 291 -2.31 28.82 14.23
CA GLN A 291 -3.49 28.41 13.46
C GLN A 291 -4.35 29.61 13.05
N LYS A 292 -5.22 29.40 12.04
CA LYS A 292 -6.21 30.38 11.56
C LYS A 292 -7.63 29.91 11.92
N PRO A 293 -8.08 30.05 13.18
CA PRO A 293 -9.36 29.49 13.62
C PRO A 293 -10.56 30.10 12.89
N VAL A 294 -10.46 31.38 12.51
CA VAL A 294 -11.44 32.08 11.65
C VAL A 294 -10.71 32.94 10.62
N PRO A 295 -11.32 33.24 9.45
CA PRO A 295 -10.69 34.07 8.43
C PRO A 295 -10.21 35.42 8.97
N GLY A 296 -8.93 35.74 8.74
CA GLY A 296 -8.30 37.00 9.16
C GLY A 296 -7.83 37.05 10.63
N LEU A 297 -7.92 35.95 11.39
CA LEU A 297 -7.40 35.88 12.76
C LEU A 297 -6.34 34.79 12.86
N VAL A 298 -5.22 35.10 13.52
CA VAL A 298 -4.17 34.12 13.85
C VAL A 298 -4.15 33.88 15.36
N SER A 299 -4.22 32.61 15.75
CA SER A 299 -4.08 32.14 17.14
C SER A 299 -2.75 31.44 17.33
N HIS A 300 -2.06 31.72 18.44
CA HIS A 300 -0.77 31.13 18.79
C HIS A 300 -0.97 30.27 20.04
N THR A 301 -0.91 28.95 19.92
CA THR A 301 -0.84 28.07 21.08
C THR A 301 0.58 28.12 21.63
N VAL A 302 0.70 28.49 22.90
CA VAL A 302 1.98 28.74 23.56
C VAL A 302 2.03 28.12 24.94
N GLU A 303 3.22 27.76 25.40
CA GLU A 303 3.51 27.50 26.81
C GLU A 303 4.13 28.75 27.44
N VAL A 304 3.61 29.20 28.58
CA VAL A 304 4.21 30.30 29.33
C VAL A 304 5.45 29.76 30.05
N THR A 305 6.64 30.04 29.54
CA THR A 305 7.89 29.52 30.11
C THR A 305 8.45 30.41 31.22
N SER A 306 8.09 31.70 31.22
CA SER A 306 8.37 32.60 32.34
C SER A 306 7.38 33.76 32.41
N GLY A 307 7.15 34.26 33.62
CA GLY A 307 6.30 35.43 33.87
C GLY A 307 4.80 35.17 33.75
N GLU A 308 4.08 36.23 33.40
CA GLU A 308 2.64 36.26 33.16
C GLU A 308 2.36 37.09 31.90
N VAL A 309 1.58 36.53 30.97
CA VAL A 309 1.06 37.25 29.81
C VAL A 309 -0.38 37.69 30.10
N ALA A 310 -0.71 38.93 29.77
CA ALA A 310 -2.05 39.49 29.95
C ALA A 310 -2.50 40.29 28.72
N VAL A 311 -3.82 40.43 28.56
CA VAL A 311 -4.42 41.24 27.49
C VAL A 311 -3.94 42.69 27.59
N GLY A 312 -3.55 43.27 26.45
CA GLY A 312 -3.08 44.64 26.32
C GLY A 312 -1.58 44.84 26.49
N LEU A 313 -0.82 43.82 26.92
CA LEU A 313 0.64 43.93 27.04
C LEU A 313 1.33 44.02 25.67
N ALA A 314 2.47 44.70 25.63
CA ALA A 314 3.36 44.72 24.48
C ALA A 314 4.00 43.34 24.28
N ALA A 315 4.09 42.89 23.03
CA ALA A 315 4.63 41.59 22.67
C ALA A 315 5.48 41.68 21.40
N THR A 316 6.54 40.90 21.32
CA THR A 316 7.34 40.71 20.10
C THR A 316 7.27 39.25 19.71
N THR A 317 6.78 38.97 18.50
CA THR A 317 6.78 37.62 17.93
C THR A 317 8.12 37.38 17.22
N ILE A 318 8.82 36.30 17.56
CA ILE A 318 10.15 35.98 17.03
C ILE A 318 10.12 34.57 16.45
N VAL A 319 10.47 34.43 15.18
CA VAL A 319 10.47 33.17 14.43
C VAL A 319 11.79 32.43 14.62
N ASP A 320 11.76 31.10 14.75
CA ASP A 320 12.96 30.28 14.57
C ASP A 320 13.43 30.36 13.11
N ALA A 321 14.43 31.22 12.87
CA ALA A 321 14.96 31.51 11.55
C ALA A 321 15.48 30.27 10.80
N ALA A 322 16.07 29.30 11.52
CA ALA A 322 16.61 28.09 10.92
C ALA A 322 15.47 27.17 10.48
N ASN A 323 14.46 27.00 11.34
CA ASN A 323 13.28 26.22 11.01
C ASN A 323 12.49 26.82 9.84
N ARG A 324 12.25 28.15 9.88
CA ARG A 324 11.58 28.89 8.80
C ARG A 324 12.29 28.73 7.47
N ARG A 325 13.61 28.88 7.44
CA ARG A 325 14.40 28.70 6.20
C ARG A 325 14.16 27.30 5.63
N ALA A 326 14.28 26.26 6.45
CA ALA A 326 14.08 24.89 6.01
C ALA A 326 12.64 24.61 5.54
N ALA A 327 11.64 25.24 6.16
CA ALA A 327 10.24 25.14 5.73
C ALA A 327 10.01 25.85 4.39
N ALA A 328 10.58 27.04 4.19
CA ALA A 328 10.50 27.79 2.93
C ALA A 328 11.24 27.08 1.78
N GLN A 329 12.36 26.42 2.08
CA GLN A 329 13.07 25.53 1.15
C GLN A 329 12.17 24.37 0.72
N ALA A 330 11.55 23.66 1.68
CA ALA A 330 10.66 22.55 1.39
C ALA A 330 9.41 23.00 0.60
N HIS A 331 8.82 24.14 0.93
CA HIS A 331 7.68 24.68 0.19
C HIS A 331 8.08 25.02 -1.25
N SER A 332 9.21 25.69 -1.44
CA SER A 332 9.68 26.05 -2.79
C SER A 332 10.07 24.80 -3.59
N ALA A 333 10.65 23.77 -2.95
CA ALA A 333 10.87 22.47 -3.57
C ALA A 333 9.56 21.83 -4.05
N THR A 334 8.47 21.95 -3.30
CA THR A 334 7.16 21.43 -3.71
C THR A 334 6.69 22.04 -5.03
N HIS A 335 6.88 23.35 -5.23
CA HIS A 335 6.58 24.02 -6.49
C HIS A 335 7.44 23.50 -7.66
N LEU A 336 8.73 23.22 -7.39
CA LEU A 336 9.64 22.65 -8.41
C LEU A 336 9.26 21.21 -8.77
N VAL A 337 8.94 20.39 -7.76
CA VAL A 337 8.49 19.00 -7.95
C VAL A 337 7.15 18.96 -8.68
N HIS A 338 6.22 19.86 -8.38
CA HIS A 338 4.94 19.95 -9.09
C HIS A 338 5.13 20.36 -10.56
N ALA A 339 6.00 21.32 -10.84
CA ALA A 339 6.34 21.69 -12.22
C ALA A 339 7.00 20.52 -12.97
N ALA A 340 7.97 19.85 -12.35
CA ALA A 340 8.62 18.66 -12.92
C ALA A 340 7.64 17.52 -13.21
N LEU A 341 6.72 17.23 -12.28
CA LEU A 341 5.65 16.23 -12.48
C LEU A 341 4.79 16.56 -13.70
N ARG A 342 4.41 17.82 -13.89
CA ARG A 342 3.59 18.24 -15.04
C ARG A 342 4.36 18.21 -16.35
N ASP A 343 5.66 18.49 -16.32
CA ASP A 343 6.51 18.38 -17.52
C ASP A 343 6.67 16.92 -17.96
N THR A 344 6.90 16.01 -17.01
CA THR A 344 7.14 14.59 -17.31
C THR A 344 5.84 13.83 -17.60
N LEU A 345 4.76 14.10 -16.85
CA LEU A 345 3.52 13.33 -16.91
C LEU A 345 2.39 14.03 -17.68
N GLY A 346 2.56 15.31 -17.97
CA GLY A 346 1.55 16.16 -18.61
C GLY A 346 0.78 17.05 -17.62
N SER A 347 0.09 18.05 -18.17
CA SER A 347 -0.57 19.12 -17.39
C SER A 347 -1.71 18.66 -16.46
N SER A 348 -2.16 17.41 -16.57
CA SER A 348 -3.19 16.82 -15.72
C SER A 348 -2.67 16.35 -14.36
N ALA A 349 -1.34 16.20 -14.19
CA ALA A 349 -0.68 15.82 -12.94
C ALA A 349 -0.72 16.96 -11.89
N THR A 350 -1.93 17.37 -11.55
CA THR A 350 -2.23 18.50 -10.67
C THR A 350 -2.28 18.09 -9.21
N GLN A 351 -1.97 19.02 -8.31
CA GLN A 351 -1.99 18.82 -6.86
C GLN A 351 -3.37 18.32 -6.37
N SER A 352 -3.36 17.27 -5.56
CA SER A 352 -4.51 16.79 -4.77
C SER A 352 -4.27 16.82 -3.26
N GLY A 353 -3.05 17.15 -2.82
CA GLY A 353 -2.68 17.32 -1.42
C GLY A 353 -1.22 17.72 -1.25
N SER A 354 -0.88 18.40 -0.16
CA SER A 354 0.49 18.84 0.11
C SER A 354 0.78 18.89 1.61
N LEU A 355 2.04 18.65 1.99
CA LEU A 355 2.58 18.88 3.33
C LEU A 355 4.05 19.32 3.19
N ASN A 356 4.37 20.51 3.69
CA ASN A 356 5.69 21.10 3.67
C ASN A 356 6.12 21.40 5.11
N ARG A 357 7.25 20.84 5.53
CA ARG A 357 7.88 21.13 6.83
C ARG A 357 9.39 21.22 6.68
N ALA A 358 10.08 21.73 7.69
CA ALA A 358 11.53 21.81 7.68
C ALA A 358 12.18 20.49 7.23
N GLY A 359 12.90 20.54 6.10
CA GLY A 359 13.67 19.43 5.54
C GLY A 359 12.88 18.36 4.79
N TYR A 360 11.55 18.47 4.67
CA TYR A 360 10.70 17.42 4.10
C TYR A 360 9.47 17.97 3.40
N LEU A 361 9.14 17.39 2.26
CA LEU A 361 7.87 17.60 1.57
C LEU A 361 7.17 16.27 1.26
N ARG A 362 5.85 16.38 1.14
CA ARG A 362 4.97 15.34 0.62
C ARG A 362 3.98 15.98 -0.33
N PHE A 363 3.90 15.45 -1.54
CA PHE A 363 3.06 16.01 -2.59
C PHE A 363 2.18 14.93 -3.21
N ASP A 364 0.87 15.13 -3.14
CA ASP A 364 -0.12 14.25 -3.73
C ASP A 364 -0.59 14.86 -5.05
N PHE A 365 -0.68 14.06 -6.10
CA PHE A 365 -1.02 14.51 -7.45
C PHE A 365 -1.94 13.53 -8.16
N ALA A 366 -2.74 14.07 -9.09
CA ALA A 366 -3.68 13.30 -9.89
C ALA A 366 -2.95 12.43 -10.91
N TRP A 367 -2.84 11.14 -10.60
CA TRP A 367 -2.23 10.13 -11.47
C TRP A 367 -2.70 8.74 -11.07
N THR A 368 -2.90 7.85 -12.04
CA THR A 368 -3.52 6.53 -11.80
C THR A 368 -2.51 5.39 -11.71
N GLN A 369 -1.32 5.56 -12.29
CA GLN A 369 -0.32 4.51 -12.40
C GLN A 369 0.86 4.76 -11.44
N ALA A 370 1.55 3.70 -11.02
CA ALA A 370 2.80 3.87 -10.28
C ALA A 370 3.88 4.48 -11.20
N LEU A 371 4.73 5.34 -10.65
CA LEU A 371 5.82 5.92 -11.42
C LEU A 371 6.94 4.89 -11.59
N SER A 372 7.49 4.78 -12.79
CA SER A 372 8.66 3.93 -13.01
C SER A 372 9.89 4.51 -12.28
N PRO A 373 10.91 3.69 -11.97
CA PRO A 373 12.17 4.18 -11.43
C PRO A 373 12.79 5.31 -12.28
N GLU A 374 12.72 5.18 -13.59
CA GLU A 374 13.24 6.15 -14.55
C GLU A 374 12.47 7.46 -14.50
N THR A 375 11.13 7.40 -14.49
CA THR A 375 10.28 8.59 -14.36
C THR A 375 10.53 9.33 -13.04
N LYS A 376 10.70 8.59 -11.93
CA LYS A 376 11.06 9.22 -10.63
C LYS A 376 12.41 9.92 -10.70
N SER A 377 13.41 9.27 -11.31
CA SER A 377 14.73 9.86 -11.50
C SER A 377 14.67 11.11 -12.39
N GLU A 378 13.86 11.10 -13.44
CA GLU A 378 13.68 12.24 -14.34
C GLU A 378 13.02 13.43 -13.62
N ILE A 379 11.98 13.20 -12.82
CA ILE A 379 11.33 14.25 -12.01
C ILE A 379 12.32 14.87 -11.02
N GLU A 380 13.10 14.02 -10.33
CA GLU A 380 14.14 14.49 -9.40
C GLU A 380 15.21 15.33 -10.13
N GLU A 381 15.65 14.88 -11.31
CA GLU A 381 16.64 15.57 -12.13
C GLU A 381 16.12 16.93 -12.62
N ILE A 382 14.89 17.00 -13.15
CA ILE A 382 14.28 18.26 -13.60
C ILE A 382 14.18 19.25 -12.43
N ALA A 383 13.71 18.80 -11.26
CA ALA A 383 13.58 19.64 -10.09
C ALA A 383 14.95 20.17 -9.61
N ASN A 384 15.98 19.32 -9.56
CA ASN A 384 17.33 19.74 -9.17
C ASN A 384 18.04 20.58 -10.24
N ASN A 385 17.74 20.39 -11.52
CA ASN A 385 18.20 21.28 -12.59
C ASN A 385 17.62 22.69 -12.40
N ALA A 386 16.33 22.81 -12.06
CA ALA A 386 15.73 24.09 -11.75
C ALA A 386 16.34 24.77 -10.50
N VAL A 387 16.76 23.99 -9.49
CA VAL A 387 17.57 24.51 -8.37
C VAL A 387 18.91 25.04 -8.88
N ARG A 388 19.62 24.27 -9.71
CA ARG A 388 20.92 24.64 -10.28
C ARG A 388 20.85 25.90 -11.14
N ASP A 389 19.74 26.09 -11.86
CA ASP A 389 19.53 27.23 -12.74
C ASP A 389 19.27 28.55 -11.98
N ASN A 390 19.14 28.48 -10.65
CA ASN A 390 19.01 29.64 -9.76
C ASN A 390 17.89 30.62 -10.19
N LEU A 391 16.73 30.05 -10.52
CA LEU A 391 15.55 30.75 -10.96
C LEU A 391 15.07 31.74 -9.89
N GLN A 392 14.69 32.95 -10.30
CA GLN A 392 14.14 33.95 -9.40
C GLN A 392 12.76 33.52 -8.88
N VAL A 393 12.53 33.70 -7.58
CA VAL A 393 11.21 33.57 -6.97
C VAL A 393 10.58 34.95 -6.83
N THR A 394 9.42 35.16 -7.44
CA THR A 394 8.70 36.45 -7.38
C THR A 394 7.28 36.26 -6.90
N THR A 395 6.77 37.24 -6.17
CA THR A 395 5.45 37.18 -5.55
C THR A 395 4.65 38.42 -5.91
N ARG A 396 3.38 38.24 -6.28
CA ARG A 396 2.48 39.32 -6.67
C ARG A 396 1.13 39.15 -5.98
N VAL A 397 0.54 40.25 -5.53
CA VAL A 397 -0.82 40.28 -4.96
C VAL A 397 -1.73 40.91 -6.00
N LEU A 398 -2.67 40.13 -6.53
CA LEU A 398 -3.50 40.50 -7.68
C LEU A 398 -4.96 40.13 -7.43
N ALA A 399 -5.86 40.66 -8.26
CA ALA A 399 -7.22 40.15 -8.33
C ALA A 399 -7.24 38.70 -8.83
N LEU A 400 -8.18 37.88 -8.35
CA LEU A 400 -8.25 36.47 -8.71
C LEU A 400 -8.37 36.25 -10.24
N ASP A 401 -9.15 37.06 -10.93
CA ASP A 401 -9.36 36.92 -12.36
C ASP A 401 -8.11 37.30 -13.17
N GLU A 402 -7.39 38.35 -12.76
CA GLU A 402 -6.11 38.73 -13.36
C GLU A 402 -5.06 37.61 -13.18
N ALA A 403 -5.00 36.99 -11.99
CA ALA A 403 -4.08 35.88 -11.75
C ALA A 403 -4.39 34.67 -12.65
N LYS A 404 -5.69 34.36 -12.88
CA LYS A 404 -6.11 33.30 -13.80
C LYS A 404 -5.77 33.62 -15.26
N GLU A 405 -5.94 34.87 -15.69
CA GLU A 405 -5.56 35.32 -17.04
C GLU A 405 -4.06 35.18 -17.29
N LEU A 406 -3.25 35.40 -16.26
CA LEU A 406 -1.81 35.14 -16.29
C LEU A 406 -1.45 33.65 -16.25
N GLY A 407 -2.44 32.74 -16.20
CA GLY A 407 -2.22 31.30 -16.18
C GLY A 407 -1.83 30.74 -14.81
N ALA A 408 -2.14 31.46 -13.71
CA ALA A 408 -1.89 30.93 -12.37
C ALA A 408 -2.76 29.71 -12.09
N MET A 409 -2.11 28.65 -11.63
CA MET A 409 -2.84 27.48 -11.18
C MET A 409 -3.49 27.74 -9.82
N ALA A 410 -4.79 27.51 -9.76
CA ALA A 410 -5.50 27.40 -8.49
C ALA A 410 -5.29 25.99 -7.93
N LEU A 411 -4.80 25.89 -6.70
CA LEU A 411 -4.66 24.63 -5.98
C LEU A 411 -6.05 24.05 -5.63
N PHE A 412 -6.18 22.73 -5.77
CA PHE A 412 -7.43 21.99 -5.58
C PHE A 412 -7.99 22.16 -4.16
N GLY A 413 -9.29 22.46 -4.06
CA GLY A 413 -10.04 22.49 -2.78
C GLY A 413 -9.94 23.79 -1.98
N GLU A 414 -9.10 24.74 -2.38
CA GLU A 414 -8.94 26.03 -1.70
C GLU A 414 -10.03 27.03 -2.09
N LYS A 415 -10.51 27.80 -1.10
CA LYS A 415 -11.41 28.95 -1.33
C LYS A 415 -10.58 30.22 -1.37
N TYR A 416 -10.49 30.83 -2.54
CA TYR A 416 -9.79 32.10 -2.74
C TYR A 416 -10.74 33.28 -2.51
N GLY A 417 -10.22 34.33 -1.87
CA GLY A 417 -10.89 35.63 -1.83
C GLY A 417 -10.72 36.41 -3.13
N ASP A 418 -11.21 37.65 -3.15
CA ASP A 418 -11.15 38.53 -4.34
C ASP A 418 -9.71 38.90 -4.70
N THR A 419 -8.82 38.92 -3.71
CA THR A 419 -7.38 39.17 -3.85
C THR A 419 -6.59 37.92 -3.48
N VAL A 420 -5.62 37.55 -4.32
CA VAL A 420 -4.80 36.35 -4.14
C VAL A 420 -3.32 36.68 -4.27
N ARG A 421 -2.50 35.90 -3.57
CA ARG A 421 -1.04 35.92 -3.70
C ARG A 421 -0.62 34.86 -4.70
N MET A 422 0.06 35.28 -5.75
CA MET A 422 0.64 34.43 -6.78
C MET A 422 2.15 34.37 -6.60
N VAL A 423 2.70 33.17 -6.76
CA VAL A 423 4.15 32.89 -6.70
C VAL A 423 4.59 32.34 -8.05
N ASP A 424 5.67 32.92 -8.58
CA ASP A 424 6.37 32.47 -9.78
C ASP A 424 7.77 32.01 -9.39
N ILE A 425 8.18 30.81 -9.83
CA ILE A 425 9.56 30.33 -9.78
C ILE A 425 10.04 30.09 -11.21
N GLY A 426 10.89 30.99 -11.73
CA GLY A 426 11.34 30.91 -13.12
C GLY A 426 10.27 31.20 -14.17
N GLY A 427 9.17 31.88 -13.80
CA GLY A 427 8.11 32.30 -14.71
C GLY A 427 6.97 31.27 -14.85
N PRO A 428 6.33 31.17 -16.04
CA PRO A 428 5.12 30.34 -16.23
C PRO A 428 5.29 28.85 -15.96
N TRP A 429 6.54 28.37 -15.96
CA TRP A 429 6.87 26.97 -15.68
C TRP A 429 6.38 26.53 -14.29
N SER A 430 6.58 27.38 -13.27
CA SER A 430 6.03 27.19 -11.93
C SER A 430 5.33 28.47 -11.48
N ARG A 431 4.02 28.56 -11.76
CA ARG A 431 3.16 29.70 -11.41
C ARG A 431 1.89 29.23 -10.71
N GLU A 432 1.76 29.59 -9.43
CA GLU A 432 0.71 29.07 -8.57
C GLU A 432 0.16 30.14 -7.63
N LEU A 433 -1.11 29.99 -7.26
CA LEU A 433 -1.68 30.75 -6.13
C LEU A 433 -1.18 30.13 -4.83
N CYS A 434 -0.32 30.83 -4.11
CA CYS A 434 0.29 30.32 -2.89
C CYS A 434 0.50 31.41 -1.83
N GLY A 435 -0.05 31.15 -0.64
CA GLY A 435 0.10 32.01 0.55
C GLY A 435 1.29 31.65 1.43
N GLY A 436 2.12 30.66 1.04
CA GLY A 436 3.25 30.18 1.82
C GLY A 436 4.48 31.10 1.81
N THR A 437 5.44 30.77 2.67
CA THR A 437 6.77 31.39 2.67
C THR A 437 7.67 30.67 1.67
N HIS A 438 8.45 31.43 0.90
CA HIS A 438 9.34 30.89 -0.13
C HIS A 438 10.75 31.44 0.03
N VAL A 439 11.72 30.74 -0.56
CA VAL A 439 13.08 31.24 -0.74
C VAL A 439 13.10 32.37 -1.78
N ALA A 440 14.17 33.16 -1.84
CA ALA A 440 14.25 34.26 -2.82
C ALA A 440 14.69 33.77 -4.21
N THR A 441 15.47 32.69 -4.27
CA THR A 441 15.94 32.05 -5.51
C THR A 441 15.92 30.54 -5.38
N SER A 442 15.73 29.81 -6.49
CA SER A 442 15.61 28.35 -6.44
C SER A 442 16.88 27.64 -5.93
N SER A 443 18.07 28.25 -6.07
CA SER A 443 19.31 27.66 -5.56
C SER A 443 19.34 27.53 -4.04
N GLU A 444 18.61 28.42 -3.34
CA GLU A 444 18.48 28.37 -1.88
C GLU A 444 17.71 27.13 -1.39
N VAL A 445 16.92 26.47 -2.25
CA VAL A 445 16.25 25.20 -1.92
C VAL A 445 17.27 24.13 -1.51
N GLY A 446 18.43 24.12 -2.18
CA GLY A 446 19.41 23.06 -2.06
C GLY A 446 18.94 21.75 -2.69
N LEU A 447 19.54 20.64 -2.27
CA LEU A 447 19.28 19.34 -2.85
C LEU A 447 17.84 18.87 -2.60
N ILE A 448 17.20 18.33 -3.63
CA ILE A 448 15.92 17.62 -3.52
C ILE A 448 16.19 16.14 -3.74
N ASN A 449 15.83 15.29 -2.77
CA ASN A 449 15.99 13.83 -2.86
C ASN A 449 14.62 13.16 -2.70
N LEU A 450 14.09 12.57 -3.77
CA LEU A 450 12.84 11.80 -3.77
C LEU A 450 13.06 10.46 -3.08
N ILE A 451 12.54 10.33 -1.87
CA ILE A 451 12.71 9.14 -1.03
C ILE A 451 11.63 8.09 -1.24
N GLY A 452 10.52 8.44 -1.88
CA GLY A 452 9.40 7.51 -2.01
C GLY A 452 8.31 7.95 -2.96
N GLU A 453 7.59 6.95 -3.45
CA GLU A 453 6.41 7.11 -4.28
C GLU A 453 5.38 6.05 -3.88
N SER A 454 4.12 6.43 -3.67
CA SER A 454 3.07 5.52 -3.21
C SER A 454 1.67 5.88 -3.70
N SER A 455 0.76 4.91 -3.66
CA SER A 455 -0.66 5.13 -3.95
C SER A 455 -1.38 5.78 -2.77
N VAL A 456 -2.16 6.84 -3.00
CA VAL A 456 -3.06 7.44 -2.00
C VAL A 456 -4.53 7.14 -2.32
N GLY A 457 -4.79 6.48 -3.45
CA GLY A 457 -6.11 6.09 -3.91
C GLY A 457 -6.09 5.73 -5.40
N ALA A 458 -7.24 5.36 -5.96
CA ALA A 458 -7.32 4.89 -7.34
C ALA A 458 -6.94 5.94 -8.42
N ALA A 459 -6.88 7.22 -8.06
CA ALA A 459 -6.59 8.32 -8.99
C ALA A 459 -5.53 9.30 -8.48
N ASN A 460 -4.87 8.99 -7.36
CA ASN A 460 -3.88 9.87 -6.75
C ASN A 460 -2.63 9.09 -6.36
N ARG A 461 -1.47 9.67 -6.67
CA ARG A 461 -0.16 9.21 -6.24
C ARG A 461 0.45 10.25 -5.30
N ARG A 462 1.44 9.82 -4.54
CA ARG A 462 2.20 10.65 -3.61
C ARG A 462 3.68 10.48 -3.87
N VAL A 463 4.39 11.60 -3.98
CA VAL A 463 5.84 11.64 -3.85
C VAL A 463 6.23 12.25 -2.51
N GLU A 464 7.30 11.72 -1.93
CA GLU A 464 7.92 12.25 -0.72
C GLU A 464 9.37 12.59 -1.02
N ALA A 465 9.81 13.74 -0.51
CA ALA A 465 11.18 14.18 -0.72
C ALA A 465 11.77 14.79 0.54
N LEU A 466 13.08 14.57 0.72
CA LEU A 466 13.89 15.36 1.63
C LEU A 466 14.48 16.55 0.88
N VAL A 467 14.68 17.65 1.60
CA VAL A 467 15.14 18.92 1.00
C VAL A 467 16.31 19.50 1.79
N GLY A 468 17.26 20.10 1.06
CA GLY A 468 18.38 20.83 1.62
C GLY A 468 19.29 19.95 2.47
N ALA A 469 19.51 20.35 3.73
CA ALA A 469 20.43 19.65 4.63
C ALA A 469 19.97 18.24 5.00
N ASP A 470 18.65 18.01 5.08
CA ASP A 470 18.09 16.69 5.37
C ASP A 470 18.31 15.72 4.21
N ALA A 471 18.13 16.17 2.97
CA ALA A 471 18.44 15.39 1.77
C ALA A 471 19.92 14.97 1.74
N PHE A 472 20.81 15.91 2.03
CA PHE A 472 22.24 15.63 2.09
C PHE A 472 22.61 14.62 3.19
N ARG A 473 22.01 14.75 4.38
CA ARG A 473 22.26 13.82 5.51
C ARG A 473 21.86 12.39 5.15
N GLU A 474 20.74 12.22 4.46
CA GLU A 474 20.28 10.89 4.02
C GLU A 474 21.27 10.26 3.04
N LEU A 475 21.65 10.98 1.98
CA LEU A 475 22.65 10.46 1.02
C LEU A 475 24.01 10.19 1.66
N ALA A 476 24.40 10.99 2.66
CA ALA A 476 25.62 10.74 3.42
C ALA A 476 25.55 9.44 4.23
N ALA A 477 24.38 9.13 4.81
CA ALA A 477 24.12 7.88 5.51
C ALA A 477 24.13 6.68 4.54
N GLU A 478 23.45 6.79 3.40
CA GLU A 478 23.48 5.76 2.34
C GLU A 478 24.91 5.47 1.85
N ARG A 479 25.69 6.54 1.61
CA ARG A 479 27.11 6.41 1.23
C ARG A 479 27.92 5.67 2.30
N ALA A 480 27.66 5.92 3.58
CA ALA A 480 28.33 5.23 4.68
C ALA A 480 27.98 3.73 4.70
N ILE A 481 26.70 3.39 4.50
CA ILE A 481 26.23 2.00 4.39
C ILE A 481 26.91 1.29 3.22
N VAL A 482 26.93 1.89 2.03
CA VAL A 482 27.59 1.32 0.84
C VAL A 482 29.09 1.12 1.10
N SER A 483 29.75 2.09 1.76
CA SER A 483 31.17 1.97 2.12
C SER A 483 31.43 0.80 3.09
N GLN A 484 30.56 0.59 4.07
CA GLN A 484 30.63 -0.54 4.99
C GLN A 484 30.43 -1.87 4.26
N LEU A 485 29.48 -1.96 3.34
CA LEU A 485 29.24 -3.15 2.51
C LEU A 485 30.44 -3.46 1.61
N THR A 486 30.98 -2.46 0.92
CA THR A 486 32.18 -2.61 0.10
C THR A 486 33.36 -3.11 0.92
N SER A 487 33.55 -2.60 2.13
CA SER A 487 34.65 -3.02 3.02
C SER A 487 34.46 -4.46 3.53
N SER A 488 33.24 -4.79 3.98
CA SER A 488 32.90 -6.12 4.51
C SER A 488 32.97 -7.21 3.44
N LEU A 489 32.40 -6.95 2.27
CA LEU A 489 32.35 -7.89 1.14
C LEU A 489 33.61 -7.82 0.26
N LYS A 490 34.54 -6.90 0.54
CA LYS A 490 35.75 -6.63 -0.23
C LYS A 490 35.46 -6.48 -1.73
N THR A 491 34.40 -5.74 -2.06
CA THR A 491 33.85 -5.66 -3.42
C THR A 491 33.55 -4.21 -3.79
N PRO A 492 33.95 -3.74 -4.98
CA PRO A 492 33.60 -2.42 -5.49
C PRO A 492 32.08 -2.16 -5.51
N ARG A 493 31.67 -0.89 -5.32
CA ARG A 493 30.26 -0.49 -5.17
C ARG A 493 29.35 -1.01 -6.29
N ASP A 494 29.83 -0.97 -7.52
CA ASP A 494 29.14 -1.35 -8.76
C ASP A 494 28.98 -2.86 -8.89
N GLN A 495 29.81 -3.64 -8.18
CA GLN A 495 29.78 -5.10 -8.18
C GLN A 495 29.04 -5.67 -6.95
N LEU A 496 28.63 -4.84 -5.99
CA LEU A 496 27.92 -5.27 -4.79
C LEU A 496 26.67 -6.13 -5.11
N PRO A 497 25.77 -5.75 -6.04
CA PRO A 497 24.59 -6.56 -6.33
C PRO A 497 24.95 -7.96 -6.82
N ALA A 498 25.92 -8.06 -7.74
CA ALA A 498 26.39 -9.32 -8.27
C ALA A 498 27.03 -10.19 -7.17
N ARG A 499 27.84 -9.58 -6.29
CA ARG A 499 28.48 -10.29 -5.17
C ARG A 499 27.46 -10.81 -4.16
N ILE A 500 26.43 -10.03 -3.84
CA ILE A 500 25.35 -10.45 -2.94
C ILE A 500 24.56 -11.62 -3.55
N ALA A 501 24.26 -11.55 -4.86
CA ALA A 501 23.58 -12.64 -5.57
C ALA A 501 24.44 -13.92 -5.58
N GLU A 502 25.75 -13.80 -5.83
CA GLU A 502 26.71 -14.90 -5.78
C GLU A 502 26.77 -15.54 -4.39
N LEU A 503 26.91 -14.73 -3.33
CA LEU A 503 26.94 -15.23 -1.95
C LEU A 503 25.64 -15.94 -1.58
N THR A 504 24.49 -15.41 -2.00
CA THR A 504 23.18 -16.04 -1.78
C THR A 504 23.06 -17.37 -2.52
N ALA A 505 23.54 -17.45 -3.77
CA ALA A 505 23.56 -18.69 -4.54
C ALA A 505 24.50 -19.73 -3.91
N ASN A 506 25.69 -19.30 -3.47
CA ASN A 506 26.66 -20.16 -2.79
C ASN A 506 26.12 -20.69 -1.45
N LEU A 507 25.41 -19.86 -0.68
CA LEU A 507 24.75 -20.28 0.56
C LEU A 507 23.74 -21.41 0.28
N LYS A 508 22.82 -21.21 -0.68
CA LYS A 508 21.85 -22.24 -1.08
C LYS A 508 22.52 -23.52 -1.58
N ALA A 509 23.62 -23.40 -2.33
CA ALA A 509 24.36 -24.56 -2.82
C ALA A 509 25.06 -25.33 -1.69
N ALA A 510 25.64 -24.61 -0.72
CA ALA A 510 26.25 -25.19 0.46
C ALA A 510 25.22 -25.91 1.34
N GLU A 511 24.07 -25.30 1.60
CA GLU A 511 22.94 -25.90 2.33
C GLU A 511 22.47 -27.19 1.65
N LYS A 512 22.28 -27.16 0.33
CA LYS A 512 21.92 -28.36 -0.45
C LYS A 512 22.98 -29.45 -0.37
N LYS A 513 24.27 -29.07 -0.37
CA LYS A 513 25.38 -30.03 -0.25
C LYS A 513 25.42 -30.66 1.14
N ILE A 514 25.19 -29.88 2.20
CA ILE A 514 25.11 -30.35 3.58
C ILE A 514 23.99 -31.38 3.72
N ALA A 515 22.78 -31.06 3.24
CA ALA A 515 21.64 -31.99 3.27
C ALA A 515 21.96 -33.31 2.54
N SER A 516 22.58 -33.21 1.35
CA SER A 516 22.99 -34.40 0.58
C SER A 516 24.04 -35.26 1.31
N LEU A 517 25.00 -34.64 2.00
CA LEU A 517 26.01 -35.37 2.78
C LEU A 517 25.41 -36.05 4.00
N GLN A 518 24.48 -35.38 4.71
CA GLN A 518 23.75 -35.96 5.84
C GLN A 518 22.90 -37.16 5.39
N ALA A 519 22.13 -37.03 4.31
CA ALA A 519 21.33 -38.14 3.75
C ALA A 519 22.20 -39.35 3.34
N LYS A 520 23.40 -39.09 2.78
CA LYS A 520 24.36 -40.14 2.44
C LYS A 520 24.90 -40.84 3.68
N ALA A 521 25.32 -40.09 4.70
CA ALA A 521 25.83 -40.64 5.96
C ALA A 521 24.79 -41.53 6.67
N LEU A 522 23.53 -41.11 6.68
CA LEU A 522 22.43 -41.92 7.22
C LEU A 522 22.19 -43.20 6.39
N SER A 523 22.32 -43.11 5.07
CA SER A 523 22.18 -44.29 4.19
C SER A 523 23.31 -45.31 4.36
N GLU A 524 24.52 -44.89 4.72
CA GLU A 524 25.66 -45.78 4.98
C GLU A 524 25.46 -46.66 6.24
N GLN A 525 24.57 -46.27 7.15
CA GLN A 525 24.22 -47.06 8.35
C GLN A 525 23.27 -48.23 8.05
N VAL A 526 22.64 -48.28 6.87
CA VAL A 526 21.63 -49.31 6.53
C VAL A 526 22.13 -50.75 6.75
N PRO A 527 23.34 -51.16 6.31
CA PRO A 527 23.82 -52.52 6.53
C PRO A 527 23.94 -52.88 8.01
N ASP A 528 24.44 -51.97 8.84
CA ASP A 528 24.61 -52.19 10.28
C ASP A 528 23.26 -52.24 11.00
N LEU A 529 22.30 -51.41 10.59
CA LEU A 529 20.92 -51.43 11.10
C LEU A 529 20.23 -52.77 10.80
N VAL A 530 20.43 -53.31 9.60
CA VAL A 530 19.89 -54.63 9.21
C VAL A 530 20.58 -55.75 10.00
N ALA A 531 21.91 -55.68 10.17
CA ALA A 531 22.67 -56.65 10.95
C ALA A 531 22.29 -56.64 12.44
N GLY A 532 21.90 -55.48 12.97
CA GLY A 532 21.40 -55.30 14.33
C GLY A 532 19.96 -55.76 14.58
N ALA A 533 19.29 -56.35 13.58
CA ALA A 533 17.92 -56.83 13.73
C ALA A 533 17.81 -57.91 14.82
N ARG A 534 16.85 -57.74 15.73
CA ARG A 534 16.59 -58.67 16.84
C ARG A 534 15.26 -59.40 16.66
N ARG A 535 15.18 -60.64 17.15
CA ARG A 535 13.95 -61.44 17.11
C ARG A 535 13.04 -61.11 18.30
N VAL A 536 11.79 -60.77 18.01
CA VAL A 536 10.72 -60.59 19.00
C VAL A 536 9.54 -61.47 18.58
N GLY A 537 9.44 -62.66 19.19
CA GLY A 537 8.49 -63.69 18.77
C GLY A 537 8.69 -64.10 17.30
N ALA A 538 7.64 -63.96 16.49
CA ALA A 538 7.68 -64.25 15.05
C ALA A 538 8.32 -63.13 14.20
N LEU A 539 8.58 -61.96 14.77
CA LEU A 539 9.01 -60.76 14.06
C LEU A 539 10.54 -60.54 14.15
N SER A 540 11.12 -60.05 13.04
CA SER A 540 12.43 -59.40 13.04
C SER A 540 12.26 -57.90 13.26
N VAL A 541 12.97 -57.31 14.23
CA VAL A 541 12.75 -55.92 14.64
C VAL A 541 14.05 -55.15 14.56
N VAL A 542 14.03 -54.02 13.85
CA VAL A 542 15.09 -53.01 13.88
C VAL A 542 14.55 -51.79 14.58
N ALA A 543 15.12 -51.44 15.74
CA ALA A 543 14.78 -50.23 16.48
C ALA A 543 16.06 -49.49 16.80
N ALA A 544 16.25 -48.29 16.27
CA ALA A 544 17.48 -47.53 16.44
C ALA A 544 17.26 -46.01 16.36
N ASP A 545 18.05 -45.27 17.13
CA ASP A 545 18.18 -43.83 17.02
C ASP A 545 19.32 -43.51 16.04
N LEU A 546 19.02 -42.77 14.98
CA LEU A 546 19.98 -42.35 13.97
C LEU A 546 20.76 -41.08 14.38
N GLY A 547 20.43 -40.51 15.54
CA GLY A 547 20.96 -39.23 16.01
C GLY A 547 20.38 -38.06 15.21
N ARG A 548 21.22 -37.08 14.88
CA ARG A 548 20.81 -35.91 14.10
C ARG A 548 20.60 -36.24 12.63
N ALA A 549 19.44 -35.86 12.11
CA ALA A 549 19.06 -36.01 10.70
C ALA A 549 18.76 -34.64 10.06
N GLY A 550 19.01 -34.53 8.75
CA GLY A 550 18.74 -33.29 8.00
C GLY A 550 17.24 -33.03 7.79
N SER A 551 16.44 -34.09 7.73
CA SER A 551 14.99 -34.01 7.59
C SER A 551 14.29 -35.29 8.07
N ALA A 552 12.99 -35.21 8.34
CA ALA A 552 12.17 -36.39 8.62
C ALA A 552 12.11 -37.35 7.40
N ASP A 553 12.22 -36.81 6.19
CA ASP A 553 12.22 -37.60 4.96
C ASP A 553 13.49 -38.44 4.83
N ASP A 554 14.64 -37.97 5.34
CA ASP A 554 15.88 -38.76 5.37
C ASP A 554 15.74 -39.97 6.30
N VAL A 555 15.19 -39.77 7.51
CA VAL A 555 14.90 -40.88 8.45
C VAL A 555 13.94 -41.87 7.81
N ARG A 556 12.90 -41.36 7.11
CA ARG A 556 11.93 -42.20 6.40
C ARG A 556 12.58 -43.01 5.28
N ALA A 557 13.45 -42.39 4.49
CA ALA A 557 14.16 -43.07 3.41
C ALA A 557 15.05 -44.20 3.94
N VAL A 558 15.74 -43.99 5.07
CA VAL A 558 16.53 -45.06 5.71
C VAL A 558 15.64 -46.18 6.25
N ALA A 559 14.53 -45.86 6.92
CA ALA A 559 13.59 -46.86 7.41
C ALA A 559 13.03 -47.74 6.27
N LEU A 560 12.73 -47.13 5.12
CA LEU A 560 12.28 -47.84 3.92
C LEU A 560 13.36 -48.75 3.34
N LYS A 561 14.62 -48.28 3.25
CA LYS A 561 15.75 -49.09 2.77
C LYS A 561 16.05 -50.28 3.69
N VAL A 562 16.00 -50.09 5.01
CA VAL A 562 16.14 -51.18 5.99
C VAL A 562 15.02 -52.19 5.81
N ARG A 563 13.76 -51.73 5.68
CA ARG A 563 12.60 -52.61 5.42
C ARG A 563 12.79 -53.41 4.14
N GLU A 564 13.23 -52.77 3.06
CA GLU A 564 13.48 -53.43 1.78
C GLU A 564 14.55 -54.53 1.90
N ARG A 565 15.64 -54.27 2.64
CA ARG A 565 16.72 -55.24 2.89
C ARG A 565 16.31 -56.44 3.74
N LEU A 566 15.32 -56.27 4.63
CA LEU A 566 14.73 -57.36 5.40
C LEU A 566 13.81 -58.26 4.55
N GLY A 567 13.48 -57.84 3.32
CA GLY A 567 12.82 -58.68 2.32
C GLY A 567 11.43 -59.17 2.73
N SER A 568 11.17 -60.46 2.51
CA SER A 568 9.87 -61.09 2.74
C SER A 568 9.65 -61.54 4.19
N ASP A 569 10.64 -61.38 5.07
CA ASP A 569 10.51 -61.77 6.46
C ASP A 569 9.46 -60.90 7.18
N ALA A 570 8.77 -61.47 8.16
CA ALA A 570 7.87 -60.71 9.02
C ALA A 570 8.72 -59.75 9.87
N ALA A 571 8.73 -58.45 9.53
CA ALA A 571 9.63 -57.48 10.13
C ALA A 571 9.00 -56.10 10.38
N VAL A 572 9.53 -55.43 11.40
CA VAL A 572 9.17 -54.07 11.81
C VAL A 572 10.44 -53.24 11.94
N VAL A 573 10.45 -52.07 11.30
CA VAL A 573 11.55 -51.10 11.36
C VAL A 573 11.02 -49.86 12.06
N ALA A 574 11.66 -49.44 13.15
CA ALA A 574 11.36 -48.24 13.91
C ALA A 574 12.63 -47.40 14.05
N LEU A 575 12.76 -46.32 13.29
CA LEU A 575 13.95 -45.47 13.33
C LEU A 575 13.59 -44.09 13.87
N GLY A 576 14.37 -43.64 14.85
CA GLY A 576 14.28 -42.31 15.46
C GLY A 576 15.35 -41.37 14.94
N GLY A 577 15.12 -40.07 15.01
CA GLY A 577 16.16 -39.07 14.84
C GLY A 577 15.73 -37.69 15.34
N GLU A 578 16.70 -36.79 15.50
CA GLU A 578 16.50 -35.39 15.85
C GLU A 578 16.59 -34.51 14.59
N VAL A 579 15.54 -33.75 14.31
CA VAL A 579 15.44 -32.82 13.17
C VAL A 579 15.01 -31.47 13.74
N ASP A 580 15.82 -30.42 13.52
CA ASP A 580 15.58 -29.07 14.05
C ASP A 580 15.23 -29.05 15.55
N ASP A 581 16.03 -29.76 16.36
CA ASP A 581 15.84 -29.95 17.81
C ASP A 581 14.50 -30.58 18.21
N ARG A 582 13.83 -31.30 17.28
CA ARG A 582 12.60 -32.06 17.53
C ARG A 582 12.78 -33.54 17.19
N PRO A 583 12.24 -34.46 18.01
CA PRO A 583 12.30 -35.88 17.71
C PRO A 583 11.28 -36.27 16.64
N VAL A 584 11.71 -37.15 15.73
CA VAL A 584 10.87 -37.85 14.77
C VAL A 584 11.10 -39.35 14.89
N VAL A 585 10.04 -40.14 14.73
CA VAL A 585 10.09 -41.61 14.66
C VAL A 585 9.34 -42.06 13.42
N ILE A 586 9.98 -42.92 12.63
CA ILE A 586 9.38 -43.57 11.47
C ILE A 586 9.22 -45.05 11.77
N VAL A 587 8.02 -45.57 11.60
CA VAL A 587 7.72 -47.00 11.71
C VAL A 587 7.31 -47.54 10.34
N ALA A 588 7.95 -48.63 9.89
CA ALA A 588 7.64 -49.32 8.65
C ALA A 588 7.49 -50.82 8.90
N THR A 589 6.49 -51.46 8.28
CA THR A 589 6.22 -52.90 8.43
C THR A 589 6.34 -53.61 7.08
N THR A 590 6.83 -54.85 7.07
CA THR A 590 6.74 -55.72 5.88
C THR A 590 5.34 -56.30 5.74
N GLU A 591 5.03 -56.85 4.56
CA GLU A 591 3.74 -57.50 4.31
C GLU A 591 3.48 -58.66 5.26
N ALA A 592 4.47 -59.52 5.48
CA ALA A 592 4.36 -60.65 6.40
C ALA A 592 4.10 -60.20 7.85
N ALA A 593 4.67 -59.07 8.31
CA ALA A 593 4.33 -58.53 9.63
C ALA A 593 2.88 -58.03 9.72
N ARG A 594 2.36 -57.43 8.64
CA ARG A 594 0.95 -57.00 8.58
C ARG A 594 -0.01 -58.18 8.55
N SER A 595 0.33 -59.28 7.89
CA SER A 595 -0.45 -60.53 7.92
C SER A 595 -0.55 -61.12 9.34
N LEU A 596 0.41 -60.82 10.21
CA LEU A 596 0.39 -61.16 11.64
C LEU A 596 -0.35 -60.10 12.51
N GLY A 597 -0.99 -59.11 11.88
CA GLY A 597 -1.78 -58.07 12.56
C GLY A 597 -1.00 -56.84 13.02
N VAL A 598 0.30 -56.74 12.71
CA VAL A 598 1.12 -55.58 13.10
C VAL A 598 0.88 -54.40 12.17
N LYS A 599 0.63 -53.21 12.73
CA LYS A 599 0.32 -51.99 11.97
C LYS A 599 1.25 -50.84 12.36
N ALA A 600 1.85 -50.17 11.37
CA ALA A 600 2.78 -49.06 11.63
C ALA A 600 2.10 -47.84 12.28
N GLY A 601 0.89 -47.47 11.84
CA GLY A 601 0.13 -46.32 12.36
C GLY A 601 0.00 -46.30 13.89
N PRO A 602 -0.56 -47.35 14.53
CA PRO A 602 -0.66 -47.44 15.98
C PRO A 602 0.68 -47.37 16.71
N LEU A 603 1.73 -48.02 16.19
CA LEU A 603 3.07 -48.01 16.78
C LEU A 603 3.70 -46.62 16.74
N ALA A 604 3.63 -45.92 15.60
CA ALA A 604 4.13 -44.56 15.46
C ALA A 604 3.37 -43.56 16.36
N LYS A 605 2.06 -43.77 16.55
CA LYS A 605 1.24 -42.96 17.46
C LYS A 605 1.64 -43.16 18.93
N ALA A 606 1.94 -44.40 19.33
CA ALA A 606 2.45 -44.70 20.67
C ALA A 606 3.79 -44.00 20.92
N ALA A 607 4.74 -44.13 19.98
CA ALA A 607 6.02 -43.43 20.03
C ALA A 607 5.86 -41.91 20.15
N ALA A 608 5.02 -41.32 19.29
CA ALA A 608 4.75 -39.87 19.31
C ALA A 608 4.17 -39.38 20.64
N THR A 609 3.31 -40.18 21.28
CA THR A 609 2.73 -39.85 22.59
C THR A 609 3.84 -39.76 23.64
N THR A 610 4.79 -40.69 23.64
CA THR A 610 5.96 -40.68 24.53
C THR A 610 6.88 -39.48 24.26
N LEU A 611 6.97 -39.03 23.00
CA LEU A 611 7.71 -37.82 22.60
C LEU A 611 6.97 -36.51 22.94
N GLY A 612 5.75 -36.57 23.48
CA GLY A 612 4.94 -35.38 23.78
C GLY A 612 4.25 -34.77 22.55
N GLY A 613 3.96 -35.56 21.52
CA GLY A 613 3.32 -35.10 20.30
C GLY A 613 2.35 -36.09 19.64
N GLY A 614 2.17 -35.93 18.34
CA GLY A 614 1.20 -36.67 17.54
C GLY A 614 1.86 -37.48 16.43
N GLY A 615 1.21 -38.57 16.04
CA GLY A 615 1.69 -39.46 14.98
C GLY A 615 0.56 -40.16 14.25
N GLY A 616 0.82 -40.53 13.01
CA GLY A 616 -0.15 -41.15 12.12
C GLY A 616 0.47 -41.67 10.83
N GLY A 617 -0.30 -42.48 10.11
CA GLY A 617 0.13 -43.08 8.85
C GLY A 617 -0.66 -44.33 8.53
N ARG A 618 -0.22 -45.03 7.48
CA ARG A 618 -0.85 -46.27 7.01
C ARG A 618 -0.31 -47.47 7.79
N ASP A 619 -0.91 -48.63 7.56
CA ASP A 619 -0.47 -49.87 8.21
C ASP A 619 0.95 -50.30 7.78
N ASP A 620 1.42 -49.87 6.59
CA ASP A 620 2.75 -50.18 6.03
C ASP A 620 3.86 -49.19 6.40
N LEU A 621 3.49 -47.93 6.65
CA LEU A 621 4.42 -46.83 6.96
C LEU A 621 3.70 -45.72 7.72
N ALA A 622 4.28 -45.30 8.84
CA ALA A 622 3.77 -44.21 9.65
C ALA A 622 4.89 -43.39 10.28
N GLN A 623 4.53 -42.18 10.69
CA GLN A 623 5.44 -41.22 11.30
C GLN A 623 4.84 -40.65 12.58
N GLY A 624 5.69 -40.46 13.58
CA GLY A 624 5.39 -39.77 14.82
C GLY A 624 6.45 -38.71 15.10
N GLY A 625 6.08 -37.69 15.88
CA GLY A 625 7.03 -36.70 16.38
C GLY A 625 6.52 -36.04 17.65
N GLY A 626 7.35 -35.20 18.26
CA GLY A 626 7.00 -34.50 19.49
C GLY A 626 7.95 -33.36 19.81
N SER A 627 8.03 -33.01 21.08
CA SER A 627 8.88 -31.92 21.60
C SER A 627 9.98 -32.43 22.53
N ASP A 628 9.89 -33.65 23.05
CA ASP A 628 10.87 -34.20 23.99
C ASP A 628 11.89 -35.13 23.29
N VAL A 629 13.02 -34.56 22.85
CA VAL A 629 14.13 -35.32 22.25
C VAL A 629 14.69 -36.37 23.22
N SER A 630 14.70 -36.09 24.52
CA SER A 630 15.27 -37.00 25.52
C SER A 630 14.47 -38.30 25.68
N ALA A 631 13.20 -38.29 25.29
CA ALA A 631 12.32 -39.44 25.31
C ALA A 631 12.48 -40.39 24.09
N LEU A 632 13.35 -40.07 23.12
CA LEU A 632 13.47 -40.82 21.87
C LEU A 632 13.83 -42.30 22.06
N ALA A 633 14.79 -42.60 22.93
CA ALA A 633 15.15 -43.98 23.24
C ALA A 633 13.96 -44.77 23.82
N ARG A 634 13.22 -44.14 24.75
CA ARG A 634 12.02 -44.73 25.35
C ARG A 634 10.90 -44.92 24.32
N ALA A 635 10.70 -43.96 23.42
CA ALA A 635 9.70 -44.05 22.36
C ALA A 635 9.98 -45.23 21.41
N LEU A 636 11.25 -45.51 21.11
CA LEU A 636 11.64 -46.69 20.31
C LEU A 636 11.42 -48.00 21.06
N ASP A 637 11.69 -48.03 22.38
CA ASP A 637 11.39 -49.18 23.22
C ASP A 637 9.89 -49.44 23.35
N ASP A 638 9.07 -48.39 23.43
CA ASP A 638 7.60 -48.49 23.45
C ASP A 638 7.06 -49.12 22.15
N VAL A 639 7.66 -48.80 21.00
CA VAL A 639 7.33 -49.46 19.72
C VAL A 639 7.61 -50.95 19.79
N VAL A 640 8.75 -51.35 20.34
CA VAL A 640 9.12 -52.78 20.47
C VAL A 640 8.22 -53.49 21.48
N ALA A 641 7.88 -52.83 22.60
CA ALA A 641 7.00 -53.36 23.63
C ALA A 641 5.54 -53.53 23.15
N GLY A 642 5.10 -52.69 22.21
CA GLY A 642 3.78 -52.77 21.58
C GLY A 642 3.61 -53.88 20.55
N LEU A 643 4.68 -54.65 20.24
CA LEU A 643 4.59 -55.79 19.33
C LEU A 643 3.95 -57.01 20.02
N PRO A 644 3.18 -57.83 19.27
CA PRO A 644 2.56 -59.03 19.83
C PRO A 644 3.63 -59.99 20.35
N ARG A 645 3.48 -60.40 21.62
CA ARG A 645 4.29 -61.46 22.25
C ARG A 645 3.65 -62.82 21.98
N PRO A 646 4.44 -63.91 21.91
CA PRO A 646 3.94 -65.25 21.61
C PRO A 646 2.88 -65.73 22.60
#